data_AF-A0A925DB83-F1
#
_entry.id   AF-A0A925DB83-F1
#
_cell.length_a   1.000
_cell.length_b   1.000
_cell.length_c   1.000
_cell.angle_alpha   90.00
_cell.angle_beta   90.00
_cell.angle_gamma   90.00
#
_symmetry.space_group_name_H-M   'P 1'
#
loop_
_entity.id
_entity.type
_entity.pdbx_description
1 polymer ?
#
loop_
_entity_poly.entity_id
_entity_poly.type
_entity_poly.pdbx_seq_one_letter_code
_entity_poly.pdbx_strand_id
1 'polypeptide(L)'
;MNFQRYSILAGIVFLALTANAAAATYFVRTNGNDSRVGTTPATAWRTIAKAADAARAGDTVHVGGGTYPQTSGAFFLETSTPASPIKLLADTTGVNTGDAGNVNIQCPTGFFVWYFLVPSHYQVTGFKFKKDPAATGDTYGVVLYPNYFVSSSSNSYAFTNCTFDNLFVDFASVGSASVTLTNCTSTGNTYVSTYFDDTTAILKNCTYKDQQNLPVYCIGSTTCNVSDSFFTNNTSYSLYSSEITSLKCTNTAFSNARYSLVGSANTIDINNCTFTLTDAFSRANWDNYAAWVKSPSHGAVTLANSTISGYNVGIQVMSNDAVVTNVNISGMGTNYYNSDWTPNSNWRESYGIIARGSPGSGGTWNDCKRFKYTGTSGTLSNCYMGIFGDSADVTVENATISGPIYGVYATGAYNPGNKLTLTNATIKDCLWNGATLEQGASLTATGSKFQNNGVNKSDGGWAWGWGVYFRGYKAASANYWDGVPGDASLTVQNCEFTGNGNGFCAASLKKELVTLSGNTVDGGLVMSGATPSSHFGWGAHLSNGDYALQNNAEFSVKKCFYGLGTQYGKFSITSYAVQDNYHAIVAQSGSTLAVTNCSATTNSGAGVYSTQGTSVSITNSNLSGNGYGFRDDDSNAVSIWNSTASSNLYDGILAESTDALVMERCKVLSNGNWGLYSNLTQSAAVKNNVFAGNKYGVRVGGSGVDVWNNTIANSTTSYGVYAASGTVKVHNNIIASNGAYGLGSDQATLIHSHNLVSGHTPGTDFWKTGLSSAQAEALRTADEPNKPPRFVDSLANDYRLAKGSPAINAGLNAPGIVDLDLLGNARPMFVVTEMGAYEYVDKSGSVRPLTWYERK
;
A
#
# COMPACT_ATOMS: atom_id res chain seq x y z
N MET A 1 41.29 -47.13 -1.53
CA MET A 1 42.60 -47.60 -1.05
C MET A 1 43.58 -46.45 -1.19
N ASN A 2 44.24 -46.07 -0.11
CA ASN A 2 45.22 -44.98 -0.02
C ASN A 2 46.43 -45.24 -0.92
N PHE A 3 47.06 -44.20 -1.49
CA PHE A 3 48.52 -44.07 -1.42
C PHE A 3 48.95 -42.59 -1.60
N GLN A 4 49.77 -42.15 -0.65
CA GLN A 4 50.48 -40.86 -0.60
C GLN A 4 51.85 -40.96 -1.31
N ARG A 5 52.20 -39.87 -2.00
CA ARG A 5 53.48 -39.10 -2.12
C ARG A 5 54.88 -39.74 -1.98
N TYR A 6 55.81 -39.07 -2.69
CA TYR A 6 57.30 -39.01 -2.68
C TYR A 6 58.01 -39.87 -3.75
N SER A 7 58.47 -39.33 -4.90
CA SER A 7 59.58 -38.37 -5.17
C SER A 7 60.99 -38.96 -5.00
N ILE A 8 61.66 -39.31 -6.10
CA ILE A 8 63.13 -39.26 -6.23
C ILE A 8 63.49 -38.79 -7.66
N LEU A 9 64.35 -37.75 -7.70
CA LEU A 9 64.98 -37.11 -8.86
C LEU A 9 65.85 -38.09 -9.67
N ALA A 10 65.79 -37.97 -11.00
CA ALA A 10 66.95 -38.16 -11.88
C ALA A 10 66.92 -37.08 -12.96
N GLY A 11 67.85 -36.13 -12.86
CA GLY A 11 67.99 -35.01 -13.78
C GLY A 11 68.55 -35.48 -15.12
N ILE A 12 67.76 -35.28 -16.18
CA ILE A 12 68.26 -35.12 -17.54
C ILE A 12 67.79 -33.76 -18.00
N VAL A 13 68.73 -32.81 -18.06
CA VAL A 13 68.55 -31.52 -18.73
C VAL A 13 68.50 -31.82 -20.23
N PHE A 14 67.29 -32.05 -20.76
CA PHE A 14 67.03 -31.88 -22.18
C PHE A 14 66.81 -30.39 -22.40
N LEU A 15 67.84 -29.69 -22.89
CA LEU A 15 67.65 -28.41 -23.58
C LEU A 15 66.80 -28.71 -24.83
N ALA A 16 65.48 -28.69 -24.68
CA ALA A 16 64.58 -28.57 -25.81
C ALA A 16 64.78 -27.16 -26.36
N LEU A 17 65.52 -27.05 -27.45
CA LEU A 17 65.45 -25.91 -28.35
C LEU A 17 63.97 -25.73 -28.72
N THR A 18 63.29 -24.82 -28.04
CA THR A 18 62.01 -24.29 -28.47
C THR A 18 62.29 -23.48 -29.72
N ALA A 19 62.34 -24.15 -30.87
CA ALA A 19 62.11 -23.47 -32.13
C ALA A 19 60.73 -22.82 -32.00
N ASN A 20 60.68 -21.48 -31.98
CA ASN A 20 59.44 -20.75 -32.24
C ASN A 20 58.97 -21.21 -33.62
N ALA A 21 58.08 -22.19 -33.66
CA ALA A 21 57.34 -22.50 -34.88
C ALA A 21 56.58 -21.22 -35.23
N ALA A 22 57.00 -20.57 -36.31
CA ALA A 22 56.31 -19.39 -36.80
C ALA A 22 54.88 -19.79 -37.15
N ALA A 23 53.90 -19.02 -36.65
CA ALA A 23 52.48 -19.20 -36.98
C ALA A 23 52.30 -19.30 -38.50
N ALA A 24 51.81 -20.45 -38.97
CA ALA A 24 51.59 -20.69 -40.39
C ALA A 24 50.28 -20.01 -40.84
N THR A 25 50.22 -19.66 -42.13
CA THR A 25 49.01 -19.17 -42.77
C THR A 25 48.56 -20.16 -43.83
N TYR A 26 47.31 -20.60 -43.76
CA TYR A 26 46.69 -21.55 -44.68
C TYR A 26 45.48 -20.93 -45.39
N PHE A 27 45.14 -21.50 -46.55
CA PHE A 27 44.08 -20.99 -47.44
C PHE A 27 43.14 -22.13 -47.84
N VAL A 28 41.84 -21.87 -47.81
CA VAL A 28 40.77 -22.76 -48.29
C VAL A 28 39.92 -22.03 -49.33
N ARG A 29 39.65 -22.66 -50.46
CA ARG A 29 38.88 -22.11 -51.58
C ARG A 29 37.97 -23.18 -52.19
N THR A 30 36.82 -22.82 -52.73
CA THR A 30 35.87 -23.78 -53.35
C THR A 30 36.45 -24.53 -54.56
N ASN A 31 37.38 -23.92 -55.29
CA ASN A 31 38.12 -24.52 -56.41
C ASN A 31 39.49 -25.12 -56.00
N GLY A 32 39.77 -25.21 -54.70
CA GLY A 32 41.02 -25.75 -54.16
C GLY A 32 41.15 -27.27 -54.32
N ASN A 33 42.22 -27.83 -53.75
CA ASN A 33 42.47 -29.29 -53.73
C ASN A 33 43.15 -29.73 -52.43
N ASP A 34 42.51 -30.64 -51.69
CA ASP A 34 42.96 -31.11 -50.36
C ASP A 34 44.28 -31.90 -50.38
N SER A 35 44.78 -32.29 -51.55
CA SER A 35 46.11 -32.89 -51.70
C SER A 35 47.26 -31.87 -51.76
N ARG A 36 46.96 -30.57 -51.82
CA ARG A 36 47.97 -29.49 -51.84
C ARG A 36 48.44 -29.09 -50.44
N VAL A 37 49.46 -28.24 -50.37
CA VAL A 37 50.07 -27.79 -49.09
C VAL A 37 49.30 -26.69 -48.38
N GLY A 38 48.36 -26.00 -49.04
CA GLY A 38 47.47 -25.02 -48.39
C GLY A 38 48.10 -23.67 -48.02
N THR A 39 49.41 -23.45 -48.19
CA THR A 39 50.12 -22.25 -47.66
C THR A 39 50.07 -21.00 -48.54
N THR A 40 49.40 -21.06 -49.70
CA THR A 40 49.14 -19.91 -50.59
C THR A 40 47.73 -20.03 -51.19
N PRO A 41 47.13 -18.93 -51.69
CA PRO A 41 45.83 -18.99 -52.36
C PRO A 41 45.79 -19.94 -53.57
N ALA A 42 46.89 -20.00 -54.34
CA ALA A 42 47.01 -20.90 -55.49
C ALA A 42 47.12 -22.38 -55.07
N THR A 43 47.65 -22.65 -53.88
CA THR A 43 47.77 -24.01 -53.32
C THR A 43 46.70 -24.31 -52.27
N ALA A 44 45.61 -23.56 -52.24
CA ALA A 44 44.55 -23.68 -51.23
C ALA A 44 43.91 -25.07 -51.21
N TRP A 45 43.50 -25.49 -50.01
CA TRP A 45 42.66 -26.67 -49.83
C TRP A 45 41.24 -26.41 -50.30
N ARG A 46 40.49 -27.49 -50.55
CA ARG A 46 39.10 -27.44 -50.98
C ARG A 46 38.13 -27.44 -49.80
N THR A 47 38.46 -28.14 -48.73
CA THR A 47 37.53 -28.42 -47.63
C THR A 47 37.98 -27.80 -46.30
N ILE A 48 36.99 -27.45 -45.48
CA ILE A 48 37.22 -27.01 -44.09
C ILE A 48 37.75 -28.14 -43.23
N ALA A 49 37.31 -29.39 -43.47
CA ALA A 49 37.82 -30.57 -42.77
C ALA A 49 39.35 -30.69 -42.89
N LYS A 50 39.90 -30.45 -44.09
CA LYS A 50 41.36 -30.47 -44.28
C LYS A 50 42.08 -29.39 -43.45
N ALA A 51 41.48 -28.22 -43.30
CA ALA A 51 42.04 -27.17 -42.44
C ALA A 51 41.97 -27.53 -40.94
N ALA A 52 40.87 -28.17 -40.51
CA ALA A 52 40.71 -28.65 -39.14
C ALA A 52 41.80 -29.67 -38.74
N ASP A 53 42.16 -30.57 -39.67
CA ASP A 53 43.20 -31.59 -39.45
C ASP A 53 44.63 -30.99 -39.38
N ALA A 54 44.86 -29.89 -40.10
CA ALA A 54 46.22 -29.38 -40.38
C ALA A 54 46.63 -28.17 -39.54
N ALA A 55 45.71 -27.30 -39.13
CA ALA A 55 46.04 -26.10 -38.35
C ALA A 55 46.58 -26.47 -36.96
N ARG A 56 47.58 -25.73 -36.48
CA ARG A 56 48.22 -25.90 -35.17
C ARG A 56 48.19 -24.57 -34.39
N ALA A 57 48.54 -24.63 -33.10
CA ALA A 57 48.53 -23.47 -32.21
C ALA A 57 49.25 -22.25 -32.82
N GLY A 58 48.56 -21.11 -32.87
CA GLY A 58 49.05 -19.86 -33.46
C GLY A 58 48.70 -19.66 -34.94
N ASP A 59 48.34 -20.72 -35.68
CA ASP A 59 48.10 -20.65 -37.11
C ASP A 59 46.84 -19.85 -37.48
N THR A 60 46.82 -19.33 -38.70
CA THR A 60 45.68 -18.62 -39.29
C THR A 60 45.23 -19.30 -40.58
N VAL A 61 43.93 -19.55 -40.71
CA VAL A 61 43.30 -20.12 -41.91
C VAL A 61 42.37 -19.08 -42.53
N HIS A 62 42.67 -18.66 -43.76
CA HIS A 62 41.78 -17.82 -44.57
C HIS A 62 40.89 -18.68 -45.48
N VAL A 63 39.59 -18.45 -45.44
CA VAL A 63 38.61 -19.18 -46.25
C VAL A 63 37.96 -18.22 -47.23
N GLY A 64 38.08 -18.50 -48.52
CA GLY A 64 37.56 -17.65 -49.59
C GLY A 64 36.05 -17.78 -49.76
N GLY A 65 35.43 -16.75 -50.34
CA GLY A 65 34.01 -16.69 -50.63
C GLY A 65 33.50 -17.90 -51.41
N GLY A 66 32.35 -18.44 -51.01
CA GLY A 66 31.74 -19.60 -51.64
C GLY A 66 30.92 -20.45 -50.66
N THR A 67 30.35 -21.54 -51.18
CA THR A 67 29.56 -22.50 -50.40
C THR A 67 30.36 -23.79 -50.21
N TYR A 68 30.42 -24.27 -48.97
CA TYR A 68 31.16 -25.45 -48.54
C TYR A 68 30.19 -26.49 -47.97
N PRO A 69 29.69 -27.42 -48.81
CA PRO A 69 28.87 -28.53 -48.37
C PRO A 69 29.62 -29.43 -47.40
N GLN A 70 28.96 -29.79 -46.30
CA GLN A 70 29.53 -30.69 -45.31
C GLN A 70 28.94 -32.07 -45.52
N THR A 71 29.79 -33.03 -45.88
CA THR A 71 29.39 -34.43 -46.11
C THR A 71 29.68 -35.32 -44.90
N SER A 72 30.48 -34.83 -43.96
CA SER A 72 30.84 -35.44 -42.68
C SER A 72 31.27 -34.34 -41.70
N GLY A 73 31.18 -34.57 -40.39
CA GLY A 73 31.56 -33.55 -39.38
C GLY A 73 33.05 -33.21 -39.47
N ALA A 74 33.39 -31.92 -39.43
CA ALA A 74 34.78 -31.46 -39.31
C ALA A 74 35.18 -31.50 -37.82
N PHE A 75 36.22 -32.29 -37.49
CA PHE A 75 36.70 -32.49 -36.13
C PHE A 75 37.96 -31.67 -35.86
N PHE A 76 37.87 -30.72 -34.93
CA PHE A 76 38.99 -29.92 -34.46
C PHE A 76 39.55 -30.53 -33.17
N LEU A 77 40.70 -31.20 -33.29
CA LEU A 77 41.32 -31.99 -32.21
C LEU A 77 42.63 -31.41 -31.67
N GLU A 78 42.99 -30.18 -32.06
CA GLU A 78 44.27 -29.57 -31.70
C GLU A 78 44.17 -28.64 -30.49
N THR A 79 45.17 -28.74 -29.61
CA THR A 79 45.32 -27.90 -28.41
C THR A 79 46.14 -26.65 -28.72
N SER A 80 45.87 -25.54 -28.03
CA SER A 80 46.58 -24.27 -28.19
C SER A 80 46.60 -23.51 -26.86
N THR A 81 47.14 -22.28 -26.85
CA THR A 81 47.19 -21.44 -25.65
C THR A 81 46.48 -20.11 -25.91
N PRO A 82 46.04 -19.36 -24.87
CA PRO A 82 45.42 -18.06 -25.07
C PRO A 82 46.33 -17.08 -25.81
N ALA A 83 47.66 -17.22 -25.65
CA ALA A 83 48.67 -16.40 -26.31
C ALA A 83 48.91 -16.79 -27.79
N SER A 84 48.45 -17.97 -28.22
CA SER A 84 48.63 -18.47 -29.58
C SER A 84 47.39 -19.25 -30.03
N PRO A 85 46.24 -18.56 -30.19
CA PRO A 85 45.00 -19.20 -30.61
C PRO A 85 45.08 -19.63 -32.08
N ILE A 86 44.26 -20.61 -32.46
CA ILE A 86 44.03 -20.96 -33.87
C ILE A 86 42.96 -20.01 -34.42
N LYS A 87 43.26 -19.36 -35.55
CA LYS A 87 42.36 -18.38 -36.18
C LYS A 87 41.74 -18.94 -37.46
N LEU A 88 40.41 -18.93 -37.53
CA LEU A 88 39.65 -19.23 -38.75
C LEU A 88 38.98 -17.95 -39.21
N LEU A 89 39.33 -17.47 -40.40
CA LEU A 89 38.91 -16.17 -40.93
C LEU A 89 38.20 -16.36 -42.28
N ALA A 90 36.93 -16.00 -42.34
CA ALA A 90 36.22 -15.85 -43.60
C ALA A 90 36.74 -14.59 -44.31
N ASP A 91 37.43 -14.79 -45.43
CA ASP A 91 38.01 -13.72 -46.24
C ASP A 91 36.95 -13.16 -47.20
N THR A 92 35.91 -12.53 -46.64
CA THR A 92 34.72 -12.10 -47.41
C THR A 92 35.01 -11.03 -48.45
N THR A 93 36.11 -10.30 -48.29
CA THR A 93 36.59 -9.31 -49.25
C THR A 93 37.40 -9.93 -50.40
N GLY A 94 37.84 -11.18 -50.25
CA GLY A 94 38.75 -11.85 -51.17
C GLY A 94 40.18 -11.31 -51.16
N VAL A 95 40.55 -10.41 -50.24
CA VAL A 95 41.88 -9.79 -50.21
C VAL A 95 43.00 -10.81 -50.04
N ASN A 96 42.76 -11.87 -49.26
CA ASN A 96 43.77 -12.88 -48.97
C ASN A 96 43.68 -14.08 -49.92
N THR A 97 42.48 -14.48 -50.27
CA THR A 97 42.18 -15.73 -50.99
C THR A 97 41.97 -15.50 -52.47
N GLY A 98 41.61 -14.29 -52.89
CA GLY A 98 41.17 -13.95 -54.25
C GLY A 98 39.70 -14.25 -54.54
N ASP A 99 38.94 -14.80 -53.58
CA ASP A 99 37.51 -15.11 -53.73
C ASP A 99 36.66 -14.20 -52.85
N ALA A 100 36.12 -13.12 -53.42
CA ALA A 100 35.20 -12.25 -52.69
C ALA A 100 33.80 -12.87 -52.55
N GLY A 101 33.14 -12.64 -51.42
CA GLY A 101 31.77 -13.10 -51.16
C GLY A 101 31.58 -13.74 -49.79
N ASN A 102 30.36 -14.19 -49.51
CA ASN A 102 30.05 -14.87 -48.26
C ASN A 102 30.71 -16.25 -48.21
N VAL A 103 31.19 -16.64 -47.03
CA VAL A 103 31.65 -18.02 -46.76
C VAL A 103 30.50 -18.78 -46.10
N ASN A 104 29.77 -19.56 -46.91
CA ASN A 104 28.61 -20.33 -46.47
C ASN A 104 29.01 -21.77 -46.14
N ILE A 105 28.79 -22.19 -44.91
CA ILE A 105 28.88 -23.58 -44.47
C ILE A 105 27.48 -24.18 -44.59
N GLN A 106 27.31 -25.15 -45.48
CA GLN A 106 26.01 -25.77 -45.75
C GLN A 106 25.84 -27.02 -44.88
N CYS A 107 24.86 -26.98 -43.97
CA CYS A 107 24.64 -27.95 -42.90
C CYS A 107 23.61 -29.02 -43.32
N PRO A 108 24.00 -30.30 -43.48
CA PRO A 108 23.09 -31.39 -43.84
C PRO A 108 22.28 -31.89 -42.64
N THR A 109 21.38 -32.85 -42.90
CA THR A 109 20.62 -33.54 -41.84
C THR A 109 21.50 -34.50 -41.02
N GLY A 110 21.32 -34.51 -39.70
CA GLY A 110 21.68 -35.65 -38.85
C GLY A 110 22.97 -35.57 -38.04
N PHE A 111 23.79 -34.52 -38.16
CA PHE A 111 24.97 -34.32 -37.31
C PHE A 111 25.42 -32.86 -37.24
N PHE A 112 26.16 -32.49 -36.19
CA PHE A 112 26.73 -31.14 -36.06
C PHE A 112 27.94 -30.95 -36.97
N VAL A 113 27.99 -29.82 -37.65
CA VAL A 113 28.93 -29.60 -38.74
C VAL A 113 30.35 -29.39 -38.27
N TRP A 114 30.57 -28.54 -37.26
CA TRP A 114 31.90 -28.29 -36.69
C TRP A 114 31.95 -28.73 -35.22
N TYR A 115 32.87 -29.66 -34.92
CA TYR A 115 33.06 -30.23 -33.59
C TYR A 115 34.42 -29.87 -33.02
N PHE A 116 34.43 -29.26 -31.84
CA PHE A 116 35.63 -28.96 -31.08
C PHE A 116 35.65 -29.83 -29.82
N LEU A 117 36.48 -30.89 -29.82
CA LEU A 117 36.38 -31.98 -28.82
C LEU A 117 37.52 -31.99 -27.79
N VAL A 118 38.49 -31.08 -27.90
CA VAL A 118 39.59 -30.95 -26.94
C VAL A 118 39.73 -29.51 -26.44
N PRO A 119 40.32 -29.29 -25.26
CA PRO A 119 40.53 -27.94 -24.75
C PRO A 119 41.50 -27.14 -25.61
N SER A 120 41.09 -25.96 -26.07
CA SER A 120 41.89 -25.12 -26.95
C SER A 120 41.41 -23.66 -26.94
N HIS A 121 42.05 -22.83 -27.78
CA HIS A 121 41.75 -21.43 -27.98
C HIS A 121 41.49 -21.13 -29.45
N TYR A 122 40.24 -20.94 -29.83
CA TYR A 122 39.85 -20.66 -31.23
C TYR A 122 39.26 -19.26 -31.38
N GLN A 123 39.61 -18.62 -32.50
CA GLN A 123 39.01 -17.36 -32.95
C GLN A 123 38.42 -17.57 -34.35
N VAL A 124 37.10 -17.48 -34.46
CA VAL A 124 36.35 -17.72 -35.69
C VAL A 124 35.66 -16.43 -36.11
N THR A 125 35.87 -15.98 -37.34
CA THR A 125 35.30 -14.70 -37.82
C THR A 125 34.64 -14.82 -39.18
N GLY A 126 33.40 -14.31 -39.30
CA GLY A 126 32.74 -14.01 -40.58
C GLY A 126 32.02 -15.16 -41.31
N PHE A 127 31.92 -16.34 -40.71
CA PHE A 127 31.30 -17.51 -41.33
C PHE A 127 29.77 -17.49 -41.25
N LYS A 128 29.11 -18.06 -42.27
CA LYS A 128 27.65 -18.22 -42.32
C LYS A 128 27.27 -19.70 -42.35
N PHE A 129 26.66 -20.20 -41.28
CA PHE A 129 26.12 -21.56 -41.20
C PHE A 129 24.67 -21.55 -41.67
N LYS A 130 24.35 -22.35 -42.69
CA LYS A 130 23.02 -22.36 -43.31
C LYS A 130 22.50 -23.78 -43.42
N LYS A 131 21.21 -23.98 -43.14
CA LYS A 131 20.54 -25.25 -43.45
C LYS A 131 20.68 -25.55 -44.94
N ASP A 132 21.10 -26.77 -45.24
CA ASP A 132 21.09 -27.29 -46.60
C ASP A 132 19.65 -27.27 -47.15
N PRO A 133 19.38 -26.66 -48.32
CA PRO A 133 18.07 -26.73 -48.96
C PRO A 133 17.56 -28.15 -49.21
N ALA A 134 18.47 -29.14 -49.31
CA ALA A 134 18.13 -30.55 -49.44
C ALA A 134 17.87 -31.26 -48.11
N ALA A 135 18.15 -30.63 -46.96
CA ALA A 135 17.95 -31.25 -45.64
C ALA A 135 16.47 -31.33 -45.27
N THR A 136 15.97 -32.56 -45.13
CA THR A 136 14.58 -32.85 -44.73
C THR A 136 14.39 -33.00 -43.22
N GLY A 137 15.48 -33.12 -42.45
CA GLY A 137 15.43 -33.27 -40.98
C GLY A 137 16.22 -32.20 -40.22
N ASP A 138 16.61 -32.56 -38.99
CA ASP A 138 17.33 -31.67 -38.06
C ASP A 138 18.75 -31.38 -38.56
N THR A 139 19.12 -30.11 -38.55
CA THR A 139 20.42 -29.61 -39.02
C THR A 139 21.13 -28.84 -37.93
N TYR A 140 22.44 -28.97 -37.87
CA TYR A 140 23.22 -28.58 -36.70
C TYR A 140 24.50 -27.83 -37.11
N GLY A 141 24.78 -26.70 -36.46
CA GLY A 141 25.92 -25.82 -36.79
C GLY A 141 27.22 -26.20 -36.09
N VAL A 142 27.44 -25.65 -34.89
CA VAL A 142 28.70 -25.74 -34.15
C VAL A 142 28.50 -26.43 -32.80
N VAL A 143 29.45 -27.29 -32.40
CA VAL A 143 29.52 -27.87 -31.05
C VAL A 143 30.90 -27.69 -30.46
N LEU A 144 30.93 -27.14 -29.26
CA LEU A 144 32.07 -27.13 -28.37
C LEU A 144 31.82 -28.15 -27.27
N TYR A 145 32.61 -29.21 -27.25
CA TYR A 145 32.64 -30.15 -26.14
C TYR A 145 34.09 -30.43 -25.73
N PRO A 146 34.85 -29.38 -25.36
CA PRO A 146 36.29 -29.47 -25.19
C PRO A 146 36.71 -30.43 -24.09
N ASN A 147 35.87 -30.59 -23.06
CA ASN A 147 36.18 -31.40 -21.91
C ASN A 147 35.74 -32.87 -22.05
N TYR A 148 35.34 -33.30 -23.26
CA TYR A 148 34.87 -34.66 -23.50
C TYR A 148 35.96 -35.72 -23.25
N PHE A 149 37.19 -35.45 -23.68
CA PHE A 149 38.33 -36.36 -23.50
C PHE A 149 39.29 -35.94 -22.38
N VAL A 150 39.47 -34.63 -22.17
CA VAL A 150 40.43 -34.06 -21.22
C VAL A 150 39.82 -32.81 -20.60
N SER A 151 39.77 -32.69 -19.28
CA SER A 151 39.24 -31.51 -18.62
C SER A 151 40.25 -30.35 -18.58
N SER A 152 39.76 -29.14 -18.80
CA SER A 152 40.52 -27.89 -18.65
C SER A 152 39.63 -26.77 -18.15
N SER A 153 40.22 -25.87 -17.36
CA SER A 153 39.59 -24.66 -16.85
C SER A 153 39.99 -23.39 -17.59
N SER A 154 40.76 -23.50 -18.69
CA SER A 154 41.28 -22.32 -19.40
C SER A 154 40.85 -22.19 -20.86
N ASN A 155 40.18 -23.18 -21.46
CA ASN A 155 39.83 -23.15 -22.89
C ASN A 155 38.87 -21.98 -23.25
N SER A 156 39.05 -21.39 -24.43
CA SER A 156 38.28 -20.19 -24.83
C SER A 156 37.94 -20.15 -26.31
N TYR A 157 36.70 -19.88 -26.66
CA TYR A 157 36.23 -19.87 -28.04
C TYR A 157 35.54 -18.56 -28.37
N ALA A 158 36.03 -17.83 -29.36
CA ALA A 158 35.49 -16.55 -29.77
C ALA A 158 34.93 -16.62 -31.20
N PHE A 159 33.66 -16.30 -31.39
CA PHE A 159 33.00 -16.21 -32.69
C PHE A 159 32.56 -14.76 -32.92
N THR A 160 33.01 -14.17 -34.03
CA THR A 160 32.76 -12.76 -34.36
C THR A 160 32.14 -12.62 -35.74
N ASN A 161 31.08 -11.81 -35.88
CA ASN A 161 30.41 -11.57 -37.17
C ASN A 161 29.93 -12.86 -37.86
N CYS A 162 29.51 -13.88 -37.10
CA CYS A 162 29.01 -15.14 -37.65
C CYS A 162 27.49 -15.11 -37.81
N THR A 163 26.96 -15.84 -38.79
CA THR A 163 25.51 -15.97 -39.02
C THR A 163 25.09 -17.43 -38.96
N PHE A 164 23.93 -17.70 -38.37
CA PHE A 164 23.26 -19.00 -38.32
C PHE A 164 21.84 -18.84 -38.86
N ASP A 165 21.47 -19.67 -39.84
CA ASP A 165 20.27 -19.46 -40.66
C ASP A 165 19.49 -20.77 -40.83
N ASN A 166 18.30 -20.81 -40.23
CA ASN A 166 17.28 -21.85 -40.34
C ASN A 166 17.74 -23.26 -39.90
N LEU A 167 18.62 -23.34 -38.89
CA LEU A 167 19.10 -24.62 -38.33
C LEU A 167 18.17 -25.13 -37.22
N PHE A 168 18.30 -26.40 -36.86
CA PHE A 168 17.64 -26.97 -35.67
C PHE A 168 18.42 -26.62 -34.40
N VAL A 169 19.75 -26.73 -34.44
CA VAL A 169 20.66 -26.16 -33.44
C VAL A 169 21.77 -25.35 -34.08
N ASP A 170 21.93 -24.09 -33.69
CA ASP A 170 22.95 -23.23 -34.29
C ASP A 170 24.32 -23.47 -33.66
N PHE A 171 24.36 -23.46 -32.33
CA PHE A 171 25.58 -23.49 -31.55
C PHE A 171 25.33 -24.16 -30.19
N ALA A 172 26.18 -25.10 -29.80
CA ALA A 172 26.14 -25.70 -28.47
C ALA A 172 27.53 -25.70 -27.83
N SER A 173 27.61 -25.41 -26.54
CA SER A 173 28.84 -25.52 -25.75
C SER A 173 28.57 -26.23 -24.43
N VAL A 174 29.36 -27.26 -24.14
CA VAL A 174 29.29 -28.04 -22.90
C VAL A 174 30.68 -28.12 -22.27
N GLY A 175 30.81 -27.58 -21.05
CA GLY A 175 32.05 -27.62 -20.27
C GLY A 175 33.16 -26.69 -20.77
N SER A 176 32.87 -25.65 -21.55
CA SER A 176 33.90 -24.70 -22.00
C SER A 176 34.19 -23.66 -20.92
N ALA A 177 35.45 -23.32 -20.67
CA ALA A 177 35.77 -22.30 -19.66
C ALA A 177 35.25 -20.91 -20.06
N SER A 178 35.32 -20.53 -21.34
CA SER A 178 34.55 -19.41 -21.87
C SER A 178 34.20 -19.51 -23.36
N VAL A 179 33.01 -19.03 -23.72
CA VAL A 179 32.59 -18.79 -25.10
C VAL A 179 32.15 -17.34 -25.27
N THR A 180 32.66 -16.66 -26.28
CA THR A 180 32.27 -15.29 -26.63
C THR A 180 31.67 -15.25 -28.03
N LEU A 181 30.43 -14.79 -28.14
CA LEU A 181 29.77 -14.46 -29.40
C LEU A 181 29.67 -12.94 -29.51
N THR A 182 30.23 -12.36 -30.58
CA THR A 182 30.21 -10.90 -30.81
C THR A 182 29.67 -10.61 -32.20
N ASN A 183 28.66 -9.72 -32.29
CA ASN A 183 28.03 -9.35 -33.56
C ASN A 183 27.50 -10.57 -34.35
N CYS A 184 27.03 -11.60 -33.65
CA CYS A 184 26.50 -12.80 -34.29
C CYS A 184 24.99 -12.68 -34.52
N THR A 185 24.49 -13.29 -35.59
CA THR A 185 23.06 -13.28 -35.93
C THR A 185 22.53 -14.70 -36.07
N SER A 186 21.44 -15.02 -35.39
CA SER A 186 20.64 -16.22 -35.62
C SER A 186 19.27 -15.85 -36.18
N THR A 187 18.83 -16.55 -37.23
CA THR A 187 17.48 -16.39 -37.82
C THR A 187 16.81 -17.74 -38.04
N GLY A 188 15.53 -17.85 -37.69
CA GLY A 188 14.68 -18.97 -38.13
C GLY A 188 14.96 -20.32 -37.47
N ASN A 189 15.68 -20.37 -36.35
CA ASN A 189 15.95 -21.64 -35.68
C ASN A 189 14.64 -22.34 -35.24
N THR A 190 14.58 -23.66 -35.35
CA THR A 190 13.37 -24.44 -35.05
C THR A 190 13.34 -25.07 -33.66
N TYR A 191 14.42 -25.08 -32.88
CA TYR A 191 14.47 -25.67 -31.53
C TYR A 191 15.33 -24.91 -30.51
N VAL A 192 16.66 -24.90 -30.66
CA VAL A 192 17.57 -24.16 -29.78
C VAL A 192 18.62 -23.45 -30.62
N SER A 193 18.71 -22.12 -30.59
CA SER A 193 19.79 -21.44 -31.31
C SER A 193 21.12 -21.63 -30.60
N THR A 194 21.28 -21.07 -29.41
CA THR A 194 22.53 -21.18 -28.64
C THR A 194 22.33 -21.87 -27.29
N TYR A 195 23.03 -22.99 -27.10
CA TYR A 195 22.99 -23.82 -25.90
C TYR A 195 24.30 -23.74 -25.13
N PHE A 196 24.23 -23.50 -23.82
CA PHE A 196 25.38 -23.43 -22.93
C PHE A 196 25.14 -24.24 -21.66
N ASP A 197 26.06 -25.16 -21.38
CA ASP A 197 26.07 -26.01 -20.19
C ASP A 197 27.47 -26.03 -19.59
N ASP A 198 27.56 -25.91 -18.26
CA ASP A 198 28.81 -25.74 -17.50
C ASP A 198 29.83 -24.80 -18.21
N THR A 199 29.33 -23.68 -18.75
CA THR A 199 30.11 -22.78 -19.62
C THR A 199 30.02 -21.32 -19.18
N THR A 200 31.09 -20.53 -19.31
CA THR A 200 30.97 -19.06 -19.26
C THR A 200 30.57 -18.51 -20.63
N ALA A 201 29.30 -18.18 -20.83
CA ALA A 201 28.76 -17.64 -22.08
C ALA A 201 28.72 -16.11 -22.06
N ILE A 202 29.37 -15.47 -23.04
CA ILE A 202 29.41 -14.01 -23.22
C ILE A 202 28.84 -13.67 -24.60
N LEU A 203 27.67 -13.06 -24.64
CA LEU A 203 26.97 -12.68 -25.87
C LEU A 203 26.91 -11.16 -25.93
N LYS A 204 27.55 -10.57 -26.95
CA LYS A 204 27.65 -9.13 -27.11
C LYS A 204 27.19 -8.70 -28.50
N ASN A 205 26.23 -7.78 -28.54
CA ASN A 205 25.67 -7.26 -29.78
C ASN A 205 25.17 -8.37 -30.73
N CYS A 206 24.53 -9.40 -30.16
CA CYS A 206 23.99 -10.50 -30.93
C CYS A 206 22.52 -10.23 -31.29
N THR A 207 22.07 -10.75 -32.43
CA THR A 207 20.66 -10.66 -32.87
C THR A 207 20.06 -12.05 -33.02
N TYR A 208 18.93 -12.27 -32.37
CA TYR A 208 18.14 -13.51 -32.42
C TYR A 208 16.74 -13.17 -32.94
N LYS A 209 16.47 -13.56 -34.19
CA LYS A 209 15.27 -13.14 -34.91
C LYS A 209 14.45 -14.32 -35.41
N ASP A 210 13.13 -14.21 -35.35
CA ASP A 210 12.17 -15.14 -35.93
C ASP A 210 12.41 -16.61 -35.47
N GLN A 211 12.77 -16.77 -34.19
CA GLN A 211 13.14 -18.07 -33.61
C GLN A 211 11.88 -18.79 -33.13
N GLN A 212 11.80 -20.11 -33.36
CA GLN A 212 10.66 -20.88 -32.87
C GLN A 212 10.74 -21.12 -31.34
N ASN A 213 11.93 -21.45 -30.84
CA ASN A 213 12.13 -21.74 -29.44
C ASN A 213 13.58 -21.48 -28.97
N LEU A 214 13.75 -21.23 -27.67
CA LEU A 214 15.02 -21.12 -26.94
C LEU A 214 16.22 -20.52 -27.71
N PRO A 215 16.20 -19.23 -28.07
CA PRO A 215 17.32 -18.56 -28.73
C PRO A 215 18.63 -18.61 -27.92
N VAL A 216 18.53 -18.36 -26.61
CA VAL A 216 19.64 -18.54 -25.67
C VAL A 216 19.17 -19.43 -24.53
N TYR A 217 19.83 -20.57 -24.36
CA TYR A 217 19.54 -21.54 -23.34
C TYR A 217 20.80 -21.84 -22.49
N CYS A 218 20.79 -21.42 -21.23
CA CYS A 218 21.91 -21.54 -20.28
C CYS A 218 21.52 -22.47 -19.11
N ILE A 219 22.26 -23.55 -18.86
CA ILE A 219 22.02 -24.49 -17.73
C ILE A 219 23.31 -24.91 -17.02
N GLY A 220 23.20 -25.69 -15.94
CA GLY A 220 24.35 -26.20 -15.18
C GLY A 220 25.10 -25.09 -14.45
N SER A 221 26.39 -25.24 -14.22
CA SER A 221 27.25 -24.28 -13.50
C SER A 221 27.58 -23.01 -14.30
N THR A 222 26.78 -22.70 -15.32
CA THR A 222 27.01 -21.67 -16.34
C THR A 222 27.01 -20.24 -15.76
N THR A 223 27.80 -19.36 -16.36
CA THR A 223 27.66 -17.90 -16.21
C THR A 223 27.23 -17.33 -17.54
N CYS A 224 26.10 -16.64 -17.59
CA CYS A 224 25.46 -16.21 -18.84
C CYS A 224 25.40 -14.67 -18.84
N ASN A 225 26.20 -14.02 -19.68
CA ASN A 225 26.29 -12.56 -19.81
C ASN A 225 25.85 -12.12 -21.20
N VAL A 226 24.69 -11.45 -21.28
CA VAL A 226 24.11 -10.92 -22.51
C VAL A 226 24.15 -9.39 -22.45
N SER A 227 24.71 -8.77 -23.48
CA SER A 227 24.86 -7.31 -23.57
C SER A 227 24.59 -6.80 -24.97
N ASP A 228 23.98 -5.61 -25.05
CA ASP A 228 23.76 -4.86 -26.30
C ASP A 228 23.00 -5.67 -27.37
N SER A 229 22.21 -6.66 -26.98
CA SER A 229 21.66 -7.68 -27.89
C SER A 229 20.17 -7.49 -28.19
N PHE A 230 19.68 -8.12 -29.26
CA PHE A 230 18.32 -7.95 -29.77
C PHE A 230 17.63 -9.30 -29.96
N PHE A 231 16.46 -9.46 -29.38
CA PHE A 231 15.58 -10.62 -29.52
C PHE A 231 14.27 -10.15 -30.15
N THR A 232 13.88 -10.68 -31.31
CA THR A 232 12.74 -10.15 -32.06
C THR A 232 11.90 -11.24 -32.71
N ASN A 233 10.58 -11.20 -32.48
CA ASN A 233 9.59 -12.12 -33.05
C ASN A 233 9.87 -13.60 -32.75
N ASN A 234 10.23 -13.90 -31.50
CA ASN A 234 10.49 -15.28 -31.07
C ASN A 234 9.19 -15.89 -30.52
N THR A 235 8.77 -17.06 -31.02
CA THR A 235 7.40 -17.55 -30.75
C THR A 235 7.18 -18.09 -29.33
N SER A 236 8.25 -18.45 -28.60
CA SER A 236 8.18 -18.94 -27.21
C SER A 236 9.12 -18.17 -26.28
N TYR A 237 10.25 -18.77 -25.90
CA TYR A 237 11.27 -18.17 -25.04
C TYR A 237 12.26 -17.32 -25.86
N SER A 238 12.90 -16.33 -25.24
CA SER A 238 14.06 -15.61 -25.82
C SER A 238 15.36 -15.90 -25.07
N LEU A 239 15.42 -15.55 -23.79
CA LEU A 239 16.53 -15.90 -22.90
C LEU A 239 16.01 -16.81 -21.79
N TYR A 240 16.50 -18.04 -21.75
CA TYR A 240 16.12 -19.02 -20.74
C TYR A 240 17.35 -19.51 -19.97
N SER A 241 17.29 -19.45 -18.64
CA SER A 241 18.28 -20.10 -17.78
C SER A 241 17.65 -20.95 -16.68
N SER A 242 18.29 -22.08 -16.36
CA SER A 242 17.85 -22.99 -15.30
C SER A 242 18.98 -23.26 -14.30
N GLU A 243 18.86 -22.68 -13.11
CA GLU A 243 19.70 -22.94 -11.93
C GLU A 243 21.20 -22.68 -12.14
N ILE A 244 21.53 -21.59 -12.83
CA ILE A 244 22.91 -21.26 -13.21
C ILE A 244 23.65 -20.45 -12.13
N THR A 245 24.96 -20.27 -12.30
CA THR A 245 25.80 -19.51 -11.37
C THR A 245 25.46 -18.01 -11.38
N SER A 246 25.38 -17.38 -12.55
CA SER A 246 25.00 -15.98 -12.66
C SER A 246 24.39 -15.64 -14.01
N LEU A 247 23.42 -14.73 -14.00
CA LEU A 247 22.78 -14.17 -15.19
C LEU A 247 22.96 -12.65 -15.20
N LYS A 248 23.62 -12.13 -16.22
CA LYS A 248 23.70 -10.69 -16.49
C LYS A 248 23.06 -10.37 -17.83
N CYS A 249 22.14 -9.41 -17.85
CA CYS A 249 21.45 -8.96 -19.06
C CYS A 249 21.45 -7.44 -19.09
N THR A 250 22.16 -6.84 -20.04
CA THR A 250 22.34 -5.38 -20.09
C THR A 250 22.08 -4.82 -21.47
N ASN A 251 21.48 -3.63 -21.57
CA ASN A 251 21.25 -2.94 -22.84
C ASN A 251 20.57 -3.84 -23.91
N THR A 252 19.67 -4.73 -23.47
CA THR A 252 19.11 -5.78 -24.34
C THR A 252 17.63 -5.51 -24.61
N ALA A 253 17.23 -5.65 -25.87
CA ALA A 253 15.85 -5.45 -26.29
C ALA A 253 15.18 -6.79 -26.63
N PHE A 254 14.01 -7.01 -26.06
CA PHE A 254 13.13 -8.13 -26.33
C PHE A 254 11.84 -7.60 -26.93
N SER A 255 11.56 -7.97 -28.17
CA SER A 255 10.37 -7.52 -28.91
C SER A 255 9.59 -8.72 -29.41
N ASN A 256 8.29 -8.74 -29.12
CA ASN A 256 7.35 -9.76 -29.59
C ASN A 256 7.76 -11.19 -29.24
N ALA A 257 8.11 -11.40 -27.98
CA ALA A 257 8.36 -12.72 -27.41
C ALA A 257 7.38 -13.02 -26.28
N ARG A 258 6.84 -14.25 -26.27
CA ARG A 258 5.89 -14.73 -25.25
C ARG A 258 6.53 -14.74 -23.86
N TYR A 259 7.74 -15.28 -23.77
CA TYR A 259 8.59 -15.22 -22.58
C TYR A 259 9.93 -14.58 -22.95
N SER A 260 10.07 -13.28 -22.65
CA SER A 260 11.28 -12.55 -23.03
C SER A 260 12.49 -13.00 -22.21
N LEU A 261 12.36 -13.03 -20.89
CA LEU A 261 13.42 -13.50 -20.01
C LEU A 261 12.86 -14.44 -18.93
N VAL A 262 13.35 -15.67 -18.91
CA VAL A 262 13.13 -16.64 -17.83
C VAL A 262 14.49 -16.98 -17.23
N GLY A 263 14.78 -16.43 -16.06
CA GLY A 263 16.10 -16.47 -15.47
C GLY A 263 16.09 -17.18 -14.11
N SER A 264 16.65 -18.37 -14.04
CA SER A 264 16.98 -19.03 -12.77
C SER A 264 18.50 -19.03 -12.59
N ALA A 265 19.01 -18.29 -11.59
CA ALA A 265 20.44 -18.18 -11.30
C ALA A 265 20.73 -17.77 -9.85
N ASN A 266 21.90 -18.09 -9.30
CA ASN A 266 22.26 -17.66 -7.94
C ASN A 266 22.28 -16.14 -7.80
N THR A 267 22.78 -15.43 -8.82
CA THR A 267 22.74 -13.96 -8.91
C THR A 267 22.16 -13.53 -10.25
N ILE A 268 21.30 -12.51 -10.23
CA ILE A 268 20.67 -11.97 -11.44
C ILE A 268 20.81 -10.44 -11.45
N ASP A 269 21.38 -9.91 -12.54
CA ASP A 269 21.53 -8.47 -12.81
C ASP A 269 20.95 -8.15 -14.19
N ILE A 270 19.80 -7.47 -14.20
CA ILE A 270 19.13 -7.00 -15.41
C ILE A 270 19.13 -5.47 -15.38
N ASN A 271 19.73 -4.82 -16.37
CA ASN A 271 19.85 -3.37 -16.37
C ASN A 271 19.71 -2.77 -17.77
N ASN A 272 18.92 -1.69 -17.88
CA ASN A 272 18.70 -0.98 -19.14
C ASN A 272 18.16 -1.88 -20.26
N CYS A 273 17.21 -2.75 -19.94
CA CYS A 273 16.57 -3.64 -20.91
C CYS A 273 15.18 -3.13 -21.32
N THR A 274 14.76 -3.45 -22.53
CA THR A 274 13.41 -3.12 -23.03
C THR A 274 12.67 -4.40 -23.38
N PHE A 275 11.42 -4.52 -22.90
CA PHE A 275 10.54 -5.65 -23.13
C PHE A 275 9.23 -5.15 -23.73
N THR A 276 8.93 -5.53 -24.97
CA THR A 276 7.74 -5.05 -25.68
C THR A 276 7.00 -6.21 -26.32
N LEU A 277 5.69 -6.27 -26.08
CA LEU A 277 4.77 -7.20 -26.72
C LEU A 277 3.66 -6.42 -27.44
N THR A 278 3.55 -6.55 -28.76
CA THR A 278 2.53 -5.82 -29.55
C THR A 278 1.15 -6.47 -29.52
N ASP A 279 1.09 -7.80 -29.39
CA ASP A 279 -0.17 -8.55 -29.40
C ASP A 279 -0.56 -8.92 -27.97
N ALA A 280 -1.73 -8.45 -27.53
CA ALA A 280 -2.34 -8.96 -26.31
C ALA A 280 -2.75 -10.43 -26.55
N PHE A 281 -1.96 -11.38 -26.05
CA PHE A 281 -2.34 -12.78 -26.09
C PHE A 281 -3.66 -12.97 -25.32
N SER A 282 -4.57 -13.78 -25.89
CA SER A 282 -5.89 -14.01 -25.30
C SER A 282 -5.79 -14.58 -23.87
N ARG A 283 -6.85 -14.38 -23.06
CA ARG A 283 -6.98 -14.92 -21.69
C ARG A 283 -6.72 -16.44 -21.55
N ALA A 284 -6.63 -17.18 -22.66
CA ALA A 284 -6.30 -18.60 -22.66
C ALA A 284 -4.80 -18.88 -22.39
N ASN A 285 -3.91 -17.89 -22.56
CA ASN A 285 -2.45 -18.05 -22.43
C ASN A 285 -1.90 -17.18 -21.29
N TRP A 286 -2.10 -17.62 -20.04
CA TRP A 286 -1.69 -16.91 -18.82
C TRP A 286 -0.18 -16.71 -18.67
N ASP A 287 0.61 -17.49 -19.39
CA ASP A 287 2.05 -17.60 -19.17
C ASP A 287 2.83 -16.63 -20.07
N ASN A 288 2.54 -15.34 -20.01
CA ASN A 288 3.27 -14.33 -20.76
C ASN A 288 3.96 -13.35 -19.83
N TYR A 289 5.27 -13.53 -19.69
CA TYR A 289 6.12 -12.80 -18.77
C TYR A 289 7.14 -11.97 -19.54
N ALA A 290 7.25 -10.68 -19.20
CA ALA A 290 8.39 -9.91 -19.66
C ALA A 290 9.68 -10.42 -18.97
N ALA A 291 9.63 -10.55 -17.65
CA ALA A 291 10.70 -11.17 -16.87
C ALA A 291 10.14 -12.07 -15.76
N TRP A 292 10.50 -13.35 -15.80
CA TRP A 292 10.32 -14.27 -14.68
C TRP A 292 11.70 -14.67 -14.14
N VAL A 293 12.01 -14.24 -12.92
CA VAL A 293 13.34 -14.41 -12.32
C VAL A 293 13.29 -15.11 -10.96
N LYS A 294 14.20 -16.06 -10.76
CA LYS A 294 14.30 -16.88 -9.56
C LYS A 294 15.77 -17.00 -9.13
N SER A 295 16.03 -16.86 -7.84
CA SER A 295 17.32 -17.24 -7.25
C SER A 295 17.21 -18.52 -6.41
N PRO A 296 17.73 -19.68 -6.88
CA PRO A 296 17.64 -20.95 -6.15
C PRO A 296 18.39 -20.95 -4.81
N SER A 297 19.57 -20.32 -4.76
CA SER A 297 20.35 -20.11 -3.53
C SER A 297 19.86 -18.94 -2.70
N HIS A 298 18.80 -18.25 -3.17
CA HIS A 298 18.28 -17.02 -2.59
C HIS A 298 19.29 -15.86 -2.55
N GLY A 299 20.20 -15.80 -3.52
CA GLY A 299 21.06 -14.64 -3.76
C GLY A 299 20.32 -13.45 -4.38
N ALA A 300 21.04 -12.35 -4.54
CA ALA A 300 20.49 -11.07 -4.96
C ALA A 300 19.92 -11.11 -6.39
N VAL A 301 18.72 -10.54 -6.55
CA VAL A 301 18.09 -10.29 -7.85
C VAL A 301 17.90 -8.79 -8.01
N THR A 302 18.48 -8.21 -9.05
CA THR A 302 18.39 -6.78 -9.36
C THR A 302 17.82 -6.55 -10.75
N LEU A 303 16.85 -5.65 -10.85
CA LEU A 303 16.30 -5.18 -12.12
C LEU A 303 16.28 -3.65 -12.09
N ALA A 304 16.97 -3.02 -13.03
CA ALA A 304 17.14 -1.57 -13.03
C ALA A 304 16.92 -0.93 -14.40
N ASN A 305 16.42 0.32 -14.38
CA ASN A 305 16.40 1.24 -15.53
C ASN A 305 15.78 0.64 -16.81
N SER A 306 14.79 -0.25 -16.65
CA SER A 306 14.23 -1.04 -17.75
C SER A 306 12.80 -0.60 -18.08
N THR A 307 12.33 -0.91 -19.28
CA THR A 307 10.96 -0.59 -19.72
C THR A 307 10.23 -1.85 -20.17
N ILE A 308 8.98 -2.02 -19.72
CA ILE A 308 8.15 -3.19 -19.97
C ILE A 308 6.77 -2.74 -20.46
N SER A 309 6.29 -3.29 -21.59
CA SER A 309 4.98 -2.97 -22.13
C SER A 309 4.27 -4.14 -22.82
N GLY A 310 2.96 -4.28 -22.60
CA GLY A 310 2.07 -5.16 -23.39
C GLY A 310 1.92 -6.61 -22.92
N TYR A 311 2.43 -6.96 -21.73
CA TYR A 311 2.42 -8.32 -21.18
C TYR A 311 1.21 -8.61 -20.28
N ASN A 312 1.02 -9.88 -19.90
CA ASN A 312 0.07 -10.23 -18.83
C ASN A 312 0.70 -10.01 -17.45
N VAL A 313 1.99 -10.38 -17.31
CA VAL A 313 2.79 -10.14 -16.13
C VAL A 313 4.07 -9.42 -16.54
N GLY A 314 4.32 -8.26 -15.91
CA GLY A 314 5.56 -7.52 -16.13
C GLY A 314 6.74 -8.27 -15.52
N ILE A 315 6.81 -8.29 -14.20
CA ILE A 315 7.91 -8.93 -13.46
C ILE A 315 7.33 -9.93 -12.45
N GLN A 316 7.84 -11.15 -12.47
CA GLN A 316 7.69 -12.07 -11.35
C GLN A 316 9.05 -12.38 -10.75
N VAL A 317 9.19 -12.17 -9.44
CA VAL A 317 10.45 -12.38 -8.72
C VAL A 317 10.32 -13.36 -7.56
N MET A 318 11.30 -14.25 -7.45
CA MET A 318 11.44 -15.26 -6.39
C MET A 318 12.87 -15.24 -5.84
N SER A 319 13.13 -14.42 -4.82
CA SER A 319 14.43 -14.30 -4.15
C SER A 319 14.26 -13.83 -2.69
N ASN A 320 15.26 -14.12 -1.82
CA ASN A 320 15.30 -13.52 -0.49
C ASN A 320 15.43 -12.00 -0.55
N ASP A 321 16.14 -11.47 -1.55
CA ASP A 321 16.49 -10.05 -1.67
C ASP A 321 16.37 -9.61 -3.13
N ALA A 322 15.17 -9.17 -3.49
CA ALA A 322 14.87 -8.62 -4.80
C ALA A 322 14.81 -7.09 -4.74
N VAL A 323 15.53 -6.43 -5.66
CA VAL A 323 15.51 -4.96 -5.79
C VAL A 323 15.15 -4.57 -7.21
N VAL A 324 14.08 -3.81 -7.37
CA VAL A 324 13.65 -3.21 -8.63
C VAL A 324 13.80 -1.70 -8.55
N THR A 325 14.58 -1.12 -9.46
CA THR A 325 14.93 0.31 -9.44
C THR A 325 14.60 1.00 -10.76
N ASN A 326 13.85 2.10 -10.75
CA ASN A 326 13.56 2.89 -11.95
C ASN A 326 13.02 2.08 -13.15
N VAL A 327 12.14 1.09 -12.89
CA VAL A 327 11.53 0.30 -13.97
C VAL A 327 10.16 0.88 -14.33
N ASN A 328 9.95 1.08 -15.63
CA ASN A 328 8.70 1.55 -16.22
C ASN A 328 7.88 0.36 -16.72
N ILE A 329 6.65 0.22 -16.24
CA ILE A 329 5.74 -0.87 -16.61
C ILE A 329 4.42 -0.26 -17.07
N SER A 330 3.97 -0.64 -18.26
CA SER A 330 2.68 -0.18 -18.79
C SER A 330 1.92 -1.20 -19.65
N GLY A 331 0.61 -1.04 -19.72
CA GLY A 331 -0.23 -1.82 -20.64
C GLY A 331 -0.28 -3.30 -20.30
N MET A 332 -0.33 -3.64 -19.01
CA MET A 332 -0.50 -5.03 -18.59
C MET A 332 -1.96 -5.44 -18.73
N GLY A 333 -2.35 -5.97 -19.91
CA GLY A 333 -3.68 -6.52 -20.23
C GLY A 333 -4.85 -5.52 -20.17
N THR A 334 -5.44 -5.15 -21.31
CA THR A 334 -6.44 -4.05 -21.39
C THR A 334 -7.92 -4.47 -21.35
N ASN A 335 -8.26 -5.72 -21.03
CA ASN A 335 -9.66 -6.19 -21.10
C ASN A 335 -10.20 -6.71 -19.76
N TYR A 336 -10.71 -5.81 -18.91
CA TYR A 336 -12.09 -5.87 -18.37
C TYR A 336 -12.39 -4.81 -17.30
N TYR A 337 -13.38 -3.97 -17.58
CA TYR A 337 -14.35 -3.46 -16.62
C TYR A 337 -15.65 -4.25 -16.87
N ASN A 338 -16.00 -5.19 -15.99
CA ASN A 338 -17.39 -5.61 -15.84
C ASN A 338 -17.78 -5.36 -14.38
N SER A 339 -18.97 -4.81 -14.19
CA SER A 339 -19.56 -4.36 -12.94
C SER A 339 -19.73 -5.45 -11.87
N ASP A 340 -19.52 -6.72 -12.23
CA ASP A 340 -19.69 -7.87 -11.35
C ASP A 340 -18.32 -8.35 -10.83
N TRP A 341 -17.71 -7.60 -9.91
CA TRP A 341 -16.49 -8.08 -9.26
C TRP A 341 -16.84 -9.10 -8.17
N THR A 342 -16.52 -10.36 -8.45
CA THR A 342 -16.13 -11.34 -7.44
C THR A 342 -14.65 -11.68 -7.70
N PRO A 343 -13.76 -11.61 -6.68
CA PRO A 343 -12.41 -12.10 -6.84
C PRO A 343 -12.49 -13.56 -7.27
N ASN A 344 -11.97 -13.85 -8.46
CA ASN A 344 -11.88 -15.23 -8.92
C ASN A 344 -10.98 -15.99 -7.93
N SER A 345 -11.48 -17.09 -7.39
CA SER A 345 -10.76 -17.97 -6.45
C SER A 345 -9.43 -18.53 -6.99
N ASN A 346 -9.09 -18.28 -8.27
CA ASN A 346 -7.89 -18.77 -8.95
C ASN A 346 -6.86 -17.66 -9.30
N TRP A 347 -6.98 -16.42 -8.82
CA TRP A 347 -5.94 -15.36 -8.93
C TRP A 347 -5.45 -15.03 -10.38
N ARG A 348 -6.35 -15.12 -11.37
CA ARG A 348 -6.06 -15.04 -12.82
C ARG A 348 -6.02 -13.60 -13.38
N GLU A 349 -5.19 -12.73 -12.83
CA GLU A 349 -5.18 -11.27 -13.08
C GLU A 349 -3.91 -10.76 -13.80
N SER A 350 -3.92 -9.53 -14.33
CA SER A 350 -2.75 -8.87 -14.95
C SER A 350 -1.95 -8.06 -13.92
N TYR A 351 -0.65 -8.31 -13.81
CA TYR A 351 0.19 -7.74 -12.75
C TYR A 351 1.37 -6.95 -13.31
N GLY A 352 1.66 -5.79 -12.71
CA GLY A 352 2.90 -5.07 -12.93
C GLY A 352 4.09 -5.83 -12.35
N ILE A 353 4.11 -5.97 -11.02
CA ILE A 353 5.14 -6.71 -10.29
C ILE A 353 4.49 -7.70 -9.31
N ILE A 354 4.97 -8.93 -9.35
CA ILE A 354 4.58 -10.01 -8.43
C ILE A 354 5.81 -10.43 -7.62
N ALA A 355 5.73 -10.25 -6.31
CA ALA A 355 6.64 -10.84 -5.32
C ALA A 355 5.88 -11.94 -4.56
N ARG A 356 6.08 -13.20 -4.95
CA ARG A 356 5.39 -14.35 -4.33
C ARG A 356 6.32 -15.11 -3.38
N GLY A 357 5.93 -15.23 -2.12
CA GLY A 357 6.27 -16.34 -1.24
C GLY A 357 5.07 -17.26 -1.14
N SER A 358 5.21 -18.57 -1.32
CA SER A 358 4.13 -19.50 -0.99
C SER A 358 4.67 -20.76 -0.31
N PRO A 359 4.50 -20.86 1.02
CA PRO A 359 4.44 -22.12 1.73
C PRO A 359 2.98 -22.60 1.73
N GLY A 360 2.53 -23.26 0.65
CA GLY A 360 1.12 -23.71 0.58
C GLY A 360 0.77 -24.79 -0.44
N SER A 361 1.60 -25.04 -1.47
CA SER A 361 1.29 -26.03 -2.51
C SER A 361 1.90 -27.42 -2.27
N GLY A 362 2.46 -27.70 -1.09
CA GLY A 362 3.16 -28.97 -0.82
C GLY A 362 4.34 -29.25 -1.76
N GLY A 363 4.87 -28.22 -2.42
CA GLY A 363 5.91 -28.33 -3.43
C GLY A 363 7.02 -27.31 -3.22
N THR A 364 8.23 -27.71 -3.60
CA THR A 364 9.55 -27.07 -3.55
C THR A 364 9.70 -25.73 -4.33
N TRP A 365 8.68 -24.86 -4.31
CA TRP A 365 8.73 -23.55 -4.98
C TRP A 365 9.34 -22.50 -4.04
N ASN A 366 10.54 -21.99 -4.39
CA ASN A 366 11.31 -21.08 -3.54
C ASN A 366 10.64 -19.70 -3.38
N ASP A 367 10.55 -19.22 -2.14
CA ASP A 367 9.80 -18.03 -1.73
C ASP A 367 10.54 -16.71 -2.00
N CYS A 368 9.81 -15.67 -2.41
CA CYS A 368 10.26 -14.30 -2.23
C CYS A 368 10.12 -13.88 -0.77
N LYS A 369 11.22 -13.53 -0.10
CA LYS A 369 11.17 -13.07 1.30
C LYS A 369 11.10 -11.56 1.41
N ARG A 370 11.99 -10.85 0.72
CA ARG A 370 12.06 -9.38 0.73
C ARG A 370 12.12 -8.85 -0.70
N PHE A 371 11.22 -7.94 -0.99
CA PHE A 371 11.12 -7.24 -2.26
C PHE A 371 11.15 -5.73 -2.00
N LYS A 372 12.01 -5.02 -2.72
CA LYS A 372 12.11 -3.56 -2.67
C LYS A 372 11.90 -2.96 -4.07
N TYR A 373 10.97 -2.02 -4.16
CA TYR A 373 10.82 -1.11 -5.30
C TYR A 373 11.35 0.28 -4.91
N THR A 374 12.21 0.86 -5.75
CA THR A 374 12.84 2.16 -5.45
C THR A 374 13.10 2.99 -6.70
N GLY A 375 13.33 4.30 -6.50
CA GLY A 375 13.78 5.22 -7.54
C GLY A 375 12.65 6.09 -8.11
N THR A 376 13.03 7.29 -8.56
CA THR A 376 12.10 8.38 -8.91
C THR A 376 11.71 8.41 -10.38
N SER A 377 12.39 7.63 -11.24
CA SER A 377 12.15 7.63 -12.70
C SER A 377 11.33 6.43 -13.17
N GLY A 378 11.05 5.47 -12.29
CA GLY A 378 10.20 4.32 -12.58
C GLY A 378 8.71 4.65 -12.41
N THR A 379 7.86 4.04 -13.23
CA THR A 379 6.41 4.21 -13.20
C THR A 379 5.71 2.87 -13.39
N LEU A 380 4.59 2.64 -12.71
CA LEU A 380 3.70 1.50 -12.95
C LEU A 380 2.33 2.06 -13.28
N SER A 381 1.89 1.95 -14.53
CA SER A 381 0.62 2.52 -15.01
C SER A 381 -0.13 1.55 -15.92
N ASN A 382 -1.46 1.62 -15.99
CA ASN A 382 -2.26 0.74 -16.86
C ASN A 382 -1.97 -0.76 -16.63
N CYS A 383 -1.83 -1.14 -15.36
CA CYS A 383 -1.78 -2.53 -14.91
C CYS A 383 -3.02 -2.79 -14.05
N TYR A 384 -3.63 -3.96 -14.08
CA TYR A 384 -4.75 -4.22 -13.16
C TYR A 384 -4.27 -4.20 -11.69
N MET A 385 -3.24 -5.00 -11.36
CA MET A 385 -2.52 -4.93 -10.08
C MET A 385 -1.15 -4.26 -10.27
N GLY A 386 -0.82 -3.27 -9.44
CA GLY A 386 0.48 -2.57 -9.46
C GLY A 386 1.61 -3.44 -8.91
N ILE A 387 1.71 -3.47 -7.58
CA ILE A 387 2.65 -4.33 -6.84
C ILE A 387 1.85 -5.30 -5.98
N PHE A 388 2.06 -6.60 -6.18
CA PHE A 388 1.42 -7.66 -5.41
C PHE A 388 2.46 -8.46 -4.63
N GLY A 389 2.44 -8.31 -3.30
CA GLY A 389 3.23 -9.08 -2.35
C GLY A 389 2.39 -10.17 -1.69
N ASP A 390 2.57 -11.41 -2.15
CA ASP A 390 1.95 -12.58 -1.53
C ASP A 390 2.93 -13.18 -0.54
N SER A 391 2.63 -13.07 0.75
CA SER A 391 3.45 -13.62 1.84
C SER A 391 4.94 -13.19 1.83
N ALA A 392 5.26 -12.06 1.19
CA ALA A 392 6.58 -11.45 1.11
C ALA A 392 6.61 -10.08 1.83
N ASP A 393 7.77 -9.70 2.38
CA ASP A 393 8.00 -8.34 2.86
C ASP A 393 8.20 -7.41 1.66
N VAL A 394 7.33 -6.42 1.51
CA VAL A 394 7.34 -5.44 0.43
C VAL A 394 7.82 -4.10 0.96
N THR A 395 8.80 -3.49 0.29
CA THR A 395 9.26 -2.13 0.55
C THR A 395 9.09 -1.27 -0.69
N VAL A 396 8.45 -0.12 -0.57
CA VAL A 396 8.40 0.92 -1.60
C VAL A 396 9.06 2.17 -1.04
N GLU A 397 10.16 2.60 -1.64
CA GLU A 397 11.00 3.66 -1.10
C GLU A 397 11.34 4.72 -2.17
N ASN A 398 11.08 6.00 -1.87
CA ASN A 398 11.38 7.12 -2.75
C ASN A 398 10.87 6.90 -4.20
N ALA A 399 9.65 6.37 -4.34
CA ALA A 399 9.10 5.92 -5.61
C ALA A 399 7.65 6.38 -5.81
N THR A 400 7.22 6.52 -7.06
CA THR A 400 5.85 6.88 -7.42
C THR A 400 5.12 5.72 -8.10
N ILE A 401 3.94 5.39 -7.60
CA ILE A 401 3.02 4.39 -8.17
C ILE A 401 1.76 5.15 -8.60
N SER A 402 1.40 5.08 -9.88
CA SER A 402 0.35 5.94 -10.42
C SER A 402 -0.41 5.35 -11.60
N GLY A 403 -1.73 5.49 -11.57
CA GLY A 403 -2.60 5.14 -12.68
C GLY A 403 -3.80 4.30 -12.24
N PRO A 404 -4.69 3.94 -13.18
CA PRO A 404 -5.93 3.23 -12.88
C PRO A 404 -5.64 1.75 -12.54
N ILE A 405 -5.04 1.53 -11.38
CA ILE A 405 -4.55 0.25 -10.89
C ILE A 405 -5.08 0.00 -9.48
N TYR A 406 -5.04 -1.24 -9.01
CA TYR A 406 -4.96 -1.55 -7.58
C TYR A 406 -3.51 -1.31 -7.14
N GLY A 407 -3.28 -0.33 -6.26
CA GLY A 407 -1.94 0.23 -6.01
C GLY A 407 -0.91 -0.79 -5.49
N VAL A 408 -0.74 -0.85 -4.18
CA VAL A 408 0.14 -1.82 -3.51
C VAL A 408 -0.69 -2.76 -2.67
N TYR A 409 -0.59 -4.05 -2.91
CA TYR A 409 -1.33 -5.06 -2.18
C TYR A 409 -0.36 -6.04 -1.48
N ALA A 410 -0.52 -6.21 -0.17
CA ALA A 410 0.26 -7.15 0.63
C ALA A 410 -0.67 -8.06 1.46
N THR A 411 -0.46 -9.37 1.43
CA THR A 411 -1.28 -10.33 2.19
C THR A 411 -0.43 -11.34 2.96
N GLY A 412 -0.87 -11.66 4.19
CA GLY A 412 -0.23 -12.64 5.07
C GLY A 412 -0.76 -14.08 4.96
N ALA A 413 -1.52 -14.40 3.91
CA ALA A 413 -2.35 -15.60 3.79
C ALA A 413 -1.73 -16.93 4.26
N TYR A 414 -0.44 -17.15 4.00
CA TYR A 414 0.27 -18.38 4.40
C TYR A 414 1.38 -18.14 5.42
N ASN A 415 1.73 -16.88 5.69
CA ASN A 415 2.77 -16.49 6.64
C ASN A 415 2.33 -15.23 7.41
N PRO A 416 1.56 -15.40 8.51
CA PRO A 416 1.11 -14.27 9.32
C PRO A 416 2.33 -13.53 9.90
N GLY A 417 2.56 -12.29 9.45
CA GLY A 417 3.68 -11.46 9.91
C GLY A 417 4.49 -10.75 8.83
N ASN A 418 4.13 -10.89 7.55
CA ASN A 418 4.75 -10.13 6.46
C ASN A 418 4.54 -8.61 6.63
N LYS A 419 5.43 -7.81 6.04
CA LYS A 419 5.48 -6.36 6.23
C LYS A 419 5.34 -5.62 4.91
N LEU A 420 4.50 -4.58 4.91
CA LEU A 420 4.54 -3.53 3.89
C LEU A 420 5.20 -2.28 4.48
N THR A 421 6.30 -1.84 3.89
CA THR A 421 7.02 -0.62 4.25
C THR A 421 6.92 0.41 3.12
N LEU A 422 6.43 1.60 3.42
CA LEU A 422 6.30 2.72 2.49
C LEU A 422 7.07 3.92 3.04
N THR A 423 8.15 4.31 2.38
CA THR A 423 9.01 5.41 2.85
C THR A 423 9.15 6.46 1.74
N ASN A 424 8.66 7.67 1.98
CA ASN A 424 8.62 8.74 0.97
C ASN A 424 8.03 8.27 -0.38
N ALA A 425 7.08 7.32 -0.34
CA ALA A 425 6.42 6.81 -1.52
C ALA A 425 5.26 7.74 -1.90
N THR A 426 4.96 7.90 -3.19
CA THR A 426 3.75 8.57 -3.67
C THR A 426 2.89 7.58 -4.42
N ILE A 427 1.70 7.27 -3.89
CA ILE A 427 0.74 6.36 -4.50
C ILE A 427 -0.51 7.14 -4.90
N LYS A 428 -0.80 7.21 -6.19
CA LYS A 428 -1.83 8.12 -6.68
C LYS A 428 -2.67 7.61 -7.84
N ASP A 429 -3.86 8.19 -7.97
CA ASP A 429 -4.78 7.97 -9.07
C ASP A 429 -5.20 6.49 -9.24
N CYS A 430 -5.10 5.68 -8.17
CA CYS A 430 -5.53 4.28 -8.16
C CYS A 430 -7.06 4.17 -8.23
N LEU A 431 -7.56 3.10 -8.87
CA LEU A 431 -9.01 2.87 -9.02
C LEU A 431 -9.70 2.60 -7.69
N TRP A 432 -9.00 1.90 -6.80
CA TRP A 432 -9.48 1.44 -5.50
C TRP A 432 -8.54 1.98 -4.42
N ASN A 433 -7.92 1.11 -3.64
CA ASN A 433 -7.05 1.54 -2.56
C ASN A 433 -5.65 1.88 -3.11
N GLY A 434 -5.01 2.90 -2.53
CA GLY A 434 -3.59 3.17 -2.76
C GLY A 434 -2.74 2.02 -2.20
N ALA A 435 -2.92 1.67 -0.93
CA ALA A 435 -2.34 0.47 -0.34
C ALA A 435 -3.40 -0.40 0.34
N THR A 436 -3.30 -1.72 0.20
CA THR A 436 -4.18 -2.71 0.83
C THR A 436 -3.37 -3.75 1.59
N LEU A 437 -3.78 -4.02 2.83
CA LEU A 437 -3.18 -5.05 3.68
C LEU A 437 -4.24 -5.92 4.32
N GLU A 438 -4.05 -7.24 4.24
CA GLU A 438 -4.97 -8.22 4.80
C GLU A 438 -4.24 -9.39 5.50
N GLN A 439 -4.99 -10.16 6.29
CA GLN A 439 -4.58 -11.45 6.84
C GLN A 439 -3.32 -11.41 7.73
N GLY A 440 -3.21 -10.39 8.59
CA GLY A 440 -2.15 -10.30 9.60
C GLY A 440 -0.84 -9.64 9.13
N ALA A 441 -0.81 -9.05 7.93
CA ALA A 441 0.31 -8.24 7.47
C ALA A 441 0.45 -6.95 8.30
N SER A 442 1.68 -6.52 8.59
CA SER A 442 1.97 -5.25 9.27
C SER A 442 2.28 -4.11 8.29
N LEU A 443 1.86 -2.88 8.61
CA LEU A 443 2.14 -1.68 7.83
C LEU A 443 3.10 -0.74 8.56
N THR A 444 4.11 -0.25 7.85
CA THR A 444 4.88 0.94 8.23
C THR A 444 4.88 1.92 7.07
N ALA A 445 4.25 3.08 7.23
CA ALA A 445 4.25 4.16 6.26
C ALA A 445 4.82 5.43 6.89
N THR A 446 5.87 5.99 6.30
CA THR A 446 6.53 7.21 6.79
C THR A 446 6.75 8.19 5.64
N GLY A 447 6.34 9.45 5.81
CA GLY A 447 6.57 10.51 4.82
C GLY A 447 5.89 10.28 3.46
N SER A 448 4.96 9.32 3.39
CA SER A 448 4.38 8.85 2.14
C SER A 448 3.08 9.59 1.81
N LYS A 449 2.77 9.68 0.51
CA LYS A 449 1.64 10.45 -0.03
C LYS A 449 0.66 9.53 -0.74
N PHE A 450 -0.61 9.65 -0.41
CA PHE A 450 -1.72 8.92 -1.02
C PHE A 450 -2.66 9.95 -1.65
N GLN A 451 -2.73 9.99 -2.98
CA GLN A 451 -3.43 11.08 -3.68
C GLN A 451 -4.45 10.57 -4.69
N ASN A 452 -5.69 11.07 -4.65
CA ASN A 452 -6.74 10.75 -5.63
C ASN A 452 -7.06 9.26 -5.81
N ASN A 453 -6.80 8.41 -4.80
CA ASN A 453 -7.10 6.99 -4.88
C ASN A 453 -8.58 6.72 -4.58
N GLY A 454 -9.20 5.78 -5.27
CA GLY A 454 -10.54 5.31 -4.94
C GLY A 454 -11.67 6.20 -5.41
N VAL A 455 -11.38 7.10 -6.35
CA VAL A 455 -12.34 8.06 -6.91
C VAL A 455 -12.85 7.53 -8.24
N ASN A 456 -14.03 6.92 -8.25
CA ASN A 456 -14.67 6.53 -9.50
C ASN A 456 -15.29 7.77 -10.18
N LYS A 457 -14.62 8.28 -11.22
CA LYS A 457 -14.99 9.50 -11.93
C LYS A 457 -16.21 9.31 -12.86
N SER A 458 -16.58 8.08 -13.22
CA SER A 458 -17.65 7.82 -14.21
C SER A 458 -19.06 7.70 -13.63
N ASP A 459 -19.20 7.32 -12.36
CA ASP A 459 -20.51 6.89 -11.81
C ASP A 459 -21.17 7.93 -10.88
N GLY A 460 -20.77 9.21 -10.99
CA GLY A 460 -21.39 10.28 -10.20
C GLY A 460 -20.90 10.40 -8.75
N GLY A 461 -19.68 9.96 -8.44
CA GLY A 461 -18.98 10.34 -7.20
C GLY A 461 -18.95 9.31 -6.06
N TRP A 462 -19.22 8.03 -6.32
CA TRP A 462 -19.08 6.98 -5.30
C TRP A 462 -17.60 6.72 -4.96
N ALA A 463 -17.25 6.87 -3.69
CA ALA A 463 -15.90 6.77 -3.15
C ALA A 463 -15.72 5.51 -2.28
N TRP A 464 -15.37 4.38 -2.90
CA TRP A 464 -15.18 3.10 -2.19
C TRP A 464 -13.72 2.84 -1.78
N GLY A 465 -12.76 3.40 -2.53
CA GLY A 465 -11.35 3.18 -2.26
C GLY A 465 -10.79 4.10 -1.18
N TRP A 466 -9.71 3.64 -0.55
CA TRP A 466 -9.00 4.31 0.53
C TRP A 466 -7.60 4.71 0.08
N GLY A 467 -7.01 5.76 0.65
CA GLY A 467 -5.56 5.95 0.52
C GLY A 467 -4.81 4.72 1.05
N VAL A 468 -5.17 4.28 2.26
CA VAL A 468 -4.70 3.04 2.87
C VAL A 468 -5.88 2.25 3.45
N TYR A 469 -5.92 0.96 3.14
CA TYR A 469 -6.89 0.00 3.67
C TYR A 469 -6.19 -1.12 4.42
N PHE A 470 -6.31 -1.15 5.75
CA PHE A 470 -5.59 -2.09 6.61
C PHE A 470 -6.55 -2.96 7.43
N ARG A 471 -6.35 -4.28 7.41
CA ARG A 471 -7.09 -5.24 8.23
C ARG A 471 -6.13 -6.16 9.01
N GLY A 472 -6.07 -5.97 10.33
CA GLY A 472 -5.15 -6.66 11.24
C GLY A 472 -5.66 -7.98 11.84
N TYR A 473 -6.76 -8.56 11.33
CA TYR A 473 -7.37 -9.72 11.96
C TYR A 473 -6.62 -11.04 11.70
N LYS A 474 -6.72 -11.96 12.64
CA LYS A 474 -6.37 -13.38 12.48
C LYS A 474 -7.63 -14.12 12.00
N ALA A 475 -7.54 -14.87 10.91
CA ALA A 475 -8.70 -15.45 10.20
C ALA A 475 -9.77 -16.07 11.12
N ALA A 476 -10.92 -15.42 11.23
CA ALA A 476 -12.13 -15.99 11.80
C ALA A 476 -13.38 -15.24 11.28
N SER A 477 -14.23 -15.99 10.56
CA SER A 477 -15.53 -15.63 9.98
C SER A 477 -15.55 -14.94 8.61
N ALA A 478 -16.65 -15.17 7.87
CA ALA A 478 -16.90 -14.72 6.51
C ALA A 478 -17.27 -13.22 6.41
N ASN A 479 -17.44 -12.55 7.55
CA ASN A 479 -17.72 -11.12 7.61
C ASN A 479 -16.42 -10.35 7.86
N TYR A 480 -16.03 -9.56 6.86
CA TYR A 480 -14.81 -8.76 6.86
C TYR A 480 -14.66 -7.75 8.02
N TRP A 481 -15.73 -7.50 8.78
CA TRP A 481 -15.81 -6.50 9.84
C TRP A 481 -15.71 -7.08 11.25
N ASP A 482 -15.76 -8.41 11.42
CA ASP A 482 -15.92 -9.09 12.72
C ASP A 482 -14.65 -9.84 13.19
N GLY A 483 -13.51 -9.60 12.54
CA GLY A 483 -12.26 -10.30 12.84
C GLY A 483 -11.67 -9.97 14.22
N VAL A 484 -11.14 -10.98 14.93
CA VAL A 484 -10.47 -10.78 16.23
C VAL A 484 -9.14 -10.04 16.02
N PRO A 485 -8.81 -9.01 16.83
CA PRO A 485 -7.52 -8.31 16.74
C PRO A 485 -6.33 -9.25 16.78
N GLY A 486 -5.50 -9.20 15.73
CA GLY A 486 -4.26 -9.99 15.61
C GLY A 486 -3.05 -9.30 16.24
N ASP A 487 -1.86 -9.79 15.89
CA ASP A 487 -0.56 -9.22 16.31
C ASP A 487 0.08 -8.35 15.21
N ALA A 488 -0.71 -7.98 14.20
CA ALA A 488 -0.26 -7.07 13.15
C ALA A 488 -0.03 -5.67 13.73
N SER A 489 1.02 -5.00 13.27
CA SER A 489 1.34 -3.63 13.67
C SER A 489 1.01 -2.62 12.57
N LEU A 490 0.64 -1.42 12.99
CA LEU A 490 0.26 -0.32 12.13
C LEU A 490 1.03 0.92 12.56
N THR A 491 1.92 1.39 11.70
CA THR A 491 2.62 2.66 11.86
C THR A 491 2.35 3.54 10.64
N VAL A 492 1.73 4.70 10.83
CA VAL A 492 1.52 5.71 9.79
C VAL A 492 1.98 7.06 10.35
N GLN A 493 3.06 7.60 9.81
CA GLN A 493 3.71 8.78 10.34
C GLN A 493 4.07 9.79 9.26
N ASN A 494 3.72 11.06 9.48
CA ASN A 494 4.04 12.16 8.57
C ASN A 494 3.55 11.91 7.13
N CYS A 495 2.45 11.16 6.98
CA CYS A 495 1.88 10.82 5.69
C CYS A 495 0.80 11.83 5.27
N GLU A 496 0.62 12.00 3.96
CA GLU A 496 -0.37 12.90 3.35
C GLU A 496 -1.43 12.08 2.63
N PHE A 497 -2.71 12.34 2.90
CA PHE A 497 -3.86 11.71 2.25
C PHE A 497 -4.72 12.82 1.62
N THR A 498 -4.59 13.03 0.31
CA THR A 498 -5.23 14.17 -0.37
C THR A 498 -6.13 13.73 -1.52
N GLY A 499 -7.38 14.18 -1.54
CA GLY A 499 -8.31 13.94 -2.67
C GLY A 499 -8.71 12.49 -2.90
N ASN A 500 -8.42 11.59 -1.95
CA ASN A 500 -8.85 10.19 -2.02
C ASN A 500 -10.37 10.09 -1.82
N GLY A 501 -10.96 8.96 -2.21
CA GLY A 501 -12.33 8.64 -1.86
C GLY A 501 -12.54 8.62 -0.34
N ASN A 502 -11.65 7.90 0.35
CA ASN A 502 -11.50 7.90 1.80
C ASN A 502 -10.01 8.05 2.15
N GLY A 503 -9.68 8.65 3.29
CA GLY A 503 -8.30 8.84 3.74
C GLY A 503 -7.64 7.51 4.12
N PHE A 504 -7.95 7.01 5.31
CA PHE A 504 -7.32 5.82 5.87
C PHE A 504 -8.28 4.97 6.69
N CYS A 505 -8.22 3.65 6.50
CA CYS A 505 -8.95 2.66 7.30
C CYS A 505 -7.98 1.71 8.00
N ALA A 506 -8.25 1.46 9.27
CA ALA A 506 -7.70 0.34 10.01
C ALA A 506 -8.77 -0.40 10.80
N ALA A 507 -8.71 -1.73 10.76
CA ALA A 507 -9.60 -2.61 11.48
C ALA A 507 -8.85 -3.70 12.25
N SER A 508 -9.43 -4.13 13.38
CA SER A 508 -8.98 -5.31 14.16
C SER A 508 -7.54 -5.21 14.66
N LEU A 509 -7.24 -4.14 15.40
CA LEU A 509 -5.92 -3.89 16.00
C LEU A 509 -5.99 -3.68 17.51
N LYS A 510 -4.88 -3.97 18.17
CA LYS A 510 -4.63 -3.64 19.59
C LYS A 510 -3.93 -2.29 19.67
N LYS A 511 -4.35 -1.42 20.59
CA LYS A 511 -3.85 -0.02 20.65
C LYS A 511 -2.32 0.07 20.81
N GLU A 512 -1.71 -0.88 21.51
CA GLU A 512 -0.25 -0.94 21.72
C GLU A 512 0.54 -1.24 20.44
N LEU A 513 -0.14 -1.70 19.38
CA LEU A 513 0.44 -1.99 18.07
C LEU A 513 0.11 -0.90 17.02
N VAL A 514 -0.49 0.22 17.45
CA VAL A 514 -0.91 1.33 16.57
C VAL A 514 -0.11 2.58 16.88
N THR A 515 0.54 3.15 15.86
CA THR A 515 1.21 4.44 15.92
C THR A 515 0.72 5.32 14.76
N LEU A 516 0.01 6.41 15.09
CA LEU A 516 -0.51 7.38 14.13
C LEU A 516 -0.04 8.79 14.52
N SER A 517 0.95 9.35 13.80
CA SER A 517 1.57 10.64 14.16
C SER A 517 1.79 11.59 12.97
N GLY A 518 1.52 12.89 13.09
CA GLY A 518 1.86 13.89 12.06
C GLY A 518 1.21 13.73 10.68
N ASN A 519 0.12 12.96 10.56
CA ASN A 519 -0.52 12.70 9.26
C ASN A 519 -1.55 13.80 8.90
N THR A 520 -1.61 14.17 7.63
CA THR A 520 -2.63 15.08 7.11
C THR A 520 -3.62 14.34 6.23
N VAL A 521 -4.91 14.51 6.48
CA VAL A 521 -6.00 14.04 5.63
C VAL A 521 -6.80 15.24 5.14
N ASP A 522 -6.72 15.53 3.84
CA ASP A 522 -7.41 16.61 3.15
C ASP A 522 -8.27 16.06 2.02
N GLY A 523 -9.54 15.79 2.35
CA GLY A 523 -10.54 15.32 1.40
C GLY A 523 -10.85 13.83 1.50
N GLY A 524 -12.13 13.56 1.81
CA GLY A 524 -12.89 12.38 1.40
C GLY A 524 -14.10 12.92 0.64
N LEU A 525 -14.17 12.68 -0.67
CA LEU A 525 -14.98 13.46 -1.61
C LEU A 525 -16.45 13.66 -1.14
N VAL A 526 -16.86 14.92 -1.03
CA VAL A 526 -18.27 15.35 -1.04
C VAL A 526 -18.55 15.94 -2.42
N MET A 527 -19.40 15.29 -3.22
CA MET A 527 -19.98 15.92 -4.41
C MET A 527 -21.49 16.16 -4.24
N SER A 528 -21.84 17.44 -4.39
CA SER A 528 -23.15 18.02 -4.69
C SER A 528 -24.34 17.69 -3.78
N GLY A 529 -24.68 18.62 -2.87
CA GLY A 529 -26.04 19.15 -2.64
C GLY A 529 -27.19 18.23 -2.19
N ALA A 530 -27.05 16.92 -2.25
CA ALA A 530 -28.01 15.93 -1.79
C ALA A 530 -27.25 14.90 -0.96
N THR A 531 -27.67 14.68 0.28
CA THR A 531 -27.19 13.60 1.16
C THR A 531 -27.38 12.25 0.45
N PRO A 532 -26.30 11.54 0.04
CA PRO A 532 -26.42 10.22 -0.56
C PRO A 532 -26.73 9.17 0.51
N SER A 533 -27.45 8.12 0.15
CA SER A 533 -28.06 7.16 1.08
C SER A 533 -27.18 6.00 1.56
N SER A 534 -25.92 5.87 1.12
CA SER A 534 -25.06 4.76 1.56
C SER A 534 -23.58 4.92 1.17
N HIS A 535 -22.72 5.13 2.19
CA HIS A 535 -21.24 4.97 2.20
C HIS A 535 -20.46 6.24 1.83
N PHE A 536 -19.78 6.83 2.83
CA PHE A 536 -19.36 8.24 2.84
C PHE A 536 -17.83 8.41 2.94
N GLY A 537 -17.30 9.53 2.43
CA GLY A 537 -15.87 9.90 2.49
C GLY A 537 -15.34 10.11 3.91
N TRP A 538 -14.80 9.04 4.49
CA TRP A 538 -14.13 9.01 5.79
C TRP A 538 -12.74 9.64 5.69
N GLY A 539 -12.37 10.42 6.70
CA GLY A 539 -10.99 10.86 6.92
C GLY A 539 -10.15 9.72 7.49
N ALA A 540 -10.44 9.31 8.72
CA ALA A 540 -9.87 8.11 9.33
C ALA A 540 -10.96 7.25 9.99
N HIS A 541 -11.01 5.99 9.58
CA HIS A 541 -11.93 4.98 10.12
C HIS A 541 -11.12 3.92 10.88
N LEU A 542 -11.27 3.88 12.20
CA LEU A 542 -10.57 2.97 13.10
C LEU A 542 -11.60 2.04 13.75
N SER A 543 -11.77 0.83 13.24
CA SER A 543 -12.92 -0.03 13.54
C SER A 543 -12.54 -1.36 14.19
N ASN A 544 -13.50 -1.99 14.88
CA ASN A 544 -13.41 -3.34 15.46
C ASN A 544 -12.07 -3.65 16.19
N GLY A 545 -11.52 -2.66 16.90
CA GLY A 545 -10.24 -2.77 17.60
C GLY A 545 -10.26 -1.97 18.90
N ASP A 546 -9.10 -1.84 19.54
CA ASP A 546 -8.86 -0.88 20.61
C ASP A 546 -7.88 0.16 20.05
N TYR A 547 -8.30 1.42 19.97
CA TYR A 547 -7.49 2.50 19.40
C TYR A 547 -7.35 3.67 20.39
N ALA A 548 -6.16 4.26 20.42
CA ALA A 548 -5.87 5.45 21.21
C ALA A 548 -5.08 6.46 20.38
N LEU A 549 -5.65 7.64 20.19
CA LEU A 549 -4.98 8.80 19.60
C LEU A 549 -4.67 9.79 20.71
N GLN A 550 -3.40 10.19 20.86
CA GLN A 550 -2.96 11.12 21.91
C GLN A 550 -2.01 12.20 21.39
N ASN A 551 -2.27 13.45 21.80
CA ASN A 551 -1.37 14.62 21.75
C ASN A 551 -0.54 14.75 20.46
N ASN A 552 -1.19 15.19 19.38
CA ASN A 552 -0.59 15.22 18.06
C ASN A 552 -1.08 16.43 17.27
N ALA A 553 -0.48 17.58 17.58
CA ALA A 553 -0.84 18.86 16.97
C ALA A 553 -0.67 18.89 15.44
N GLU A 554 0.14 17.98 14.89
CA GLU A 554 0.42 17.89 13.46
C GLU A 554 -0.53 16.95 12.71
N PHE A 555 -1.35 16.16 13.42
CA PHE A 555 -2.33 15.30 12.77
C PHE A 555 -3.64 16.06 12.51
N SER A 556 -4.00 16.19 11.24
CA SER A 556 -5.16 16.97 10.82
C SER A 556 -6.07 16.17 9.89
N VAL A 557 -7.39 16.30 10.10
CA VAL A 557 -8.42 15.67 9.26
C VAL A 557 -9.47 16.71 8.95
N LYS A 558 -9.63 17.03 7.66
CA LYS A 558 -10.52 18.11 7.18
C LYS A 558 -11.16 17.76 5.84
N LYS A 559 -12.27 18.43 5.55
CA LYS A 559 -13.06 18.27 4.32
C LYS A 559 -13.52 16.82 4.09
N CYS A 560 -13.81 16.11 5.17
CA CYS A 560 -14.40 14.77 5.14
C CYS A 560 -15.86 14.84 5.57
N PHE A 561 -16.67 13.88 5.12
CA PHE A 561 -18.03 13.73 5.63
C PHE A 561 -18.00 13.26 7.09
N TYR A 562 -17.16 12.27 7.35
CA TYR A 562 -16.79 11.83 8.70
C TYR A 562 -15.30 12.06 8.90
N GLY A 563 -14.92 12.89 9.86
CA GLY A 563 -13.51 13.17 10.16
C GLY A 563 -12.81 11.96 10.75
N LEU A 564 -12.93 11.79 12.06
CA LEU A 564 -12.44 10.64 12.82
C LEU A 564 -13.61 9.77 13.24
N GLY A 565 -13.51 8.45 13.13
CA GLY A 565 -14.50 7.64 13.81
C GLY A 565 -14.25 6.15 13.83
N THR A 566 -15.17 5.49 14.53
CA THR A 566 -15.14 4.06 14.83
C THR A 566 -16.50 3.44 14.55
N GLN A 567 -16.44 2.24 13.99
CA GLN A 567 -17.57 1.32 13.91
C GLN A 567 -17.14 0.04 14.64
N TYR A 568 -17.91 -0.39 15.63
CA TYR A 568 -17.53 -1.50 16.51
C TYR A 568 -16.23 -1.23 17.32
N GLY A 569 -16.03 -1.93 18.45
CA GLY A 569 -14.80 -1.79 19.25
C GLY A 569 -14.72 -0.52 20.10
N LYS A 570 -13.49 -0.14 20.48
CA LYS A 570 -13.16 0.97 21.40
C LYS A 570 -12.24 1.97 20.73
N PHE A 571 -12.56 3.26 20.88
CA PHE A 571 -11.74 4.35 20.37
C PHE A 571 -11.63 5.48 21.39
N SER A 572 -10.40 5.90 21.67
CA SER A 572 -10.10 7.04 22.52
C SER A 572 -9.29 8.10 21.79
N ILE A 573 -9.67 9.36 21.97
CA ILE A 573 -9.03 10.54 21.37
C ILE A 573 -8.73 11.53 22.49
N THR A 574 -7.47 11.94 22.61
CA THR A 574 -7.02 12.89 23.64
C THR A 574 -6.19 14.03 23.06
N SER A 575 -6.57 15.28 23.35
CA SER A 575 -5.84 16.49 22.95
C SER A 575 -5.71 16.67 21.43
N TYR A 576 -6.84 16.57 20.71
CA TYR A 576 -6.92 16.78 19.25
C TYR A 576 -7.80 17.96 18.88
N ALA A 577 -7.45 18.64 17.78
CA ALA A 577 -8.31 19.59 17.09
C ALA A 577 -8.87 18.94 15.81
N VAL A 578 -10.19 18.93 15.65
CA VAL A 578 -10.88 18.35 14.48
C VAL A 578 -11.89 19.37 13.96
N GLN A 579 -11.70 19.82 12.72
CA GLN A 579 -12.42 20.95 12.16
C GLN A 579 -12.65 20.81 10.66
N ASP A 580 -13.55 21.62 10.12
CA ASP A 580 -13.83 21.73 8.69
C ASP A 580 -14.31 20.40 8.06
N ASN A 581 -14.98 19.56 8.83
CA ASN A 581 -15.67 18.35 8.37
C ASN A 581 -17.19 18.55 8.38
N TYR A 582 -17.96 17.59 7.87
CA TYR A 582 -19.39 17.54 8.19
C TYR A 582 -19.57 17.08 9.64
N HIS A 583 -19.25 15.82 9.98
CA HIS A 583 -19.08 15.42 11.39
C HIS A 583 -17.60 15.31 11.74
N ALA A 584 -17.18 15.89 12.88
CA ALA A 584 -15.79 15.83 13.31
C ALA A 584 -15.41 14.46 13.86
N ILE A 585 -16.11 13.99 14.90
CA ILE A 585 -15.86 12.70 15.55
C ILE A 585 -17.12 11.85 15.52
N VAL A 586 -17.01 10.58 15.15
CA VAL A 586 -18.15 9.68 14.89
C VAL A 586 -17.97 8.34 15.59
N ALA A 587 -19.04 7.88 16.25
CA ALA A 587 -19.14 6.52 16.80
C ALA A 587 -20.43 5.86 16.32
N GLN A 588 -20.34 4.60 15.88
CA GLN A 588 -21.53 3.84 15.44
C GLN A 588 -21.47 2.37 15.88
N SER A 589 -22.62 1.70 15.76
CA SER A 589 -22.76 0.24 15.77
C SER A 589 -22.18 -0.42 17.04
N GLY A 590 -22.65 -0.02 18.21
CA GLY A 590 -22.26 -0.63 19.49
C GLY A 590 -20.84 -0.29 19.96
N SER A 591 -20.14 0.64 19.31
CA SER A 591 -18.79 1.06 19.70
C SER A 591 -18.76 1.87 20.99
N THR A 592 -17.57 1.93 21.62
CA THR A 592 -17.28 2.80 22.76
C THR A 592 -16.33 3.92 22.33
N LEU A 593 -16.71 5.17 22.55
CA LEU A 593 -15.92 6.36 22.21
C LEU A 593 -15.58 7.17 23.48
N ALA A 594 -14.32 7.57 23.60
CA ALA A 594 -13.85 8.52 24.61
C ALA A 594 -13.16 9.73 23.95
N VAL A 595 -13.67 10.94 24.23
CA VAL A 595 -13.15 12.22 23.72
C VAL A 595 -12.69 13.05 24.91
N THR A 596 -11.39 13.33 25.03
CA THR A 596 -10.82 14.01 26.20
C THR A 596 -9.92 15.17 25.79
N ASN A 597 -10.12 16.36 26.38
CA ASN A 597 -9.31 17.55 26.07
C ASN A 597 -9.29 17.92 24.56
N CYS A 598 -10.33 17.58 23.80
CA CYS A 598 -10.37 17.81 22.35
C CYS A 598 -11.12 19.10 21.99
N SER A 599 -10.82 19.64 20.81
CA SER A 599 -11.56 20.75 20.19
C SER A 599 -12.17 20.25 18.87
N ALA A 600 -13.47 19.97 18.86
CA ALA A 600 -14.23 19.62 17.67
C ALA A 600 -15.08 20.84 17.26
N THR A 601 -14.57 21.68 16.37
CA THR A 601 -15.12 23.02 16.10
C THR A 601 -15.24 23.30 14.61
N THR A 602 -16.10 24.24 14.23
CA THR A 602 -16.28 24.71 12.83
C THR A 602 -16.63 23.60 11.82
N ASN A 603 -17.36 22.58 12.27
CA ASN A 603 -17.88 21.50 11.41
C ASN A 603 -19.32 21.81 10.97
N SER A 604 -19.69 21.49 9.73
CA SER A 604 -21.03 21.83 9.20
C SER A 604 -22.16 20.95 9.77
N GLY A 605 -21.81 19.77 10.30
CA GLY A 605 -22.65 18.85 11.06
C GLY A 605 -22.28 18.86 12.55
N ALA A 606 -22.12 17.70 13.18
CA ALA A 606 -21.87 17.62 14.63
C ALA A 606 -20.37 17.65 14.99
N GLY A 607 -20.03 18.28 16.12
CA GLY A 607 -18.70 18.14 16.73
C GLY A 607 -18.43 16.67 17.10
N VAL A 608 -19.38 16.04 17.79
CA VAL A 608 -19.40 14.60 18.04
C VAL A 608 -20.77 14.03 17.65
N TYR A 609 -20.76 12.92 16.90
CA TYR A 609 -21.96 12.21 16.43
C TYR A 609 -21.96 10.74 16.89
N SER A 610 -23.09 10.27 17.42
CA SER A 610 -23.27 8.90 17.88
C SER A 610 -24.62 8.29 17.50
N THR A 611 -24.65 6.97 17.29
CA THR A 611 -25.86 6.23 16.86
C THR A 611 -25.67 4.71 16.98
N GLN A 612 -26.77 3.95 16.91
CA GLN A 612 -26.83 2.49 16.88
C GLN A 612 -26.19 1.83 18.12
N GLY A 613 -26.67 2.16 19.31
CA GLY A 613 -26.31 1.51 20.57
C GLY A 613 -24.89 1.82 21.06
N THR A 614 -24.35 2.99 20.74
CA THR A 614 -22.99 3.38 21.15
C THR A 614 -22.89 3.79 22.62
N SER A 615 -21.67 3.79 23.16
CA SER A 615 -21.34 4.39 24.47
C SER A 615 -20.32 5.50 24.30
N VAL A 616 -20.66 6.73 24.67
CA VAL A 616 -19.84 7.93 24.44
C VAL A 616 -19.50 8.62 25.75
N SER A 617 -18.23 8.98 25.92
CA SER A 617 -17.75 9.84 27.00
C SER A 617 -17.00 11.05 26.43
N ILE A 618 -17.38 12.26 26.84
CA ILE A 618 -16.76 13.52 26.42
C ILE A 618 -16.33 14.27 27.68
N THR A 619 -15.04 14.56 27.81
CA THR A 619 -14.48 15.23 28.99
C THR A 619 -13.59 16.39 28.58
N ASN A 620 -13.69 17.53 29.28
CA ASN A 620 -12.81 18.69 29.09
C ASN A 620 -12.71 19.18 27.64
N SER A 621 -13.77 19.02 26.85
CA SER A 621 -13.70 19.23 25.40
C SER A 621 -14.53 20.43 24.94
N ASN A 622 -14.15 21.01 23.81
CA ASN A 622 -14.83 22.12 23.16
C ASN A 622 -15.55 21.64 21.89
N LEU A 623 -16.87 21.77 21.86
CA LEU A 623 -17.78 21.35 20.80
C LEU A 623 -18.50 22.55 20.17
N SER A 624 -17.78 23.65 19.95
CA SER A 624 -18.38 24.94 19.59
C SER A 624 -18.33 25.28 18.09
N GLY A 625 -19.27 26.09 17.61
CA GLY A 625 -19.29 26.60 16.24
C GLY A 625 -19.61 25.54 15.18
N ASN A 626 -20.29 24.46 15.56
CA ASN A 626 -20.69 23.38 14.66
C ASN A 626 -22.18 23.50 14.26
N GLY A 627 -22.67 22.59 13.42
CA GLY A 627 -24.10 22.34 13.27
C GLY A 627 -24.76 21.95 14.60
N TYR A 628 -24.24 20.91 15.25
CA TYR A 628 -24.58 20.49 16.61
C TYR A 628 -23.30 20.38 17.44
N GLY A 629 -23.32 20.72 18.72
CA GLY A 629 -22.15 20.43 19.56
C GLY A 629 -21.96 18.93 19.72
N PHE A 630 -23.01 18.27 20.24
CA PHE A 630 -23.15 16.82 20.28
C PHE A 630 -24.50 16.41 19.72
N ARG A 631 -24.53 15.33 18.93
CA ARG A 631 -25.76 14.72 18.44
C ARG A 631 -25.72 13.21 18.61
N ASP A 632 -26.70 12.69 19.33
CA ASP A 632 -26.97 11.27 19.47
C ASP A 632 -28.35 10.91 18.91
N ASP A 633 -28.38 9.87 18.08
CA ASP A 633 -29.61 9.39 17.44
C ASP A 633 -30.08 8.00 17.96
N ASP A 634 -29.28 7.31 18.81
CA ASP A 634 -29.61 6.03 19.48
C ASP A 634 -28.35 5.48 20.19
N SER A 635 -28.17 5.71 21.49
CA SER A 635 -27.02 5.22 22.26
C SER A 635 -27.39 4.53 23.57
N ASN A 636 -26.55 3.57 23.99
CA ASN A 636 -26.67 2.92 25.29
C ASN A 636 -26.26 3.84 26.45
N ALA A 637 -25.26 4.70 26.25
CA ALA A 637 -24.81 5.60 27.31
C ALA A 637 -24.09 6.82 26.75
N VAL A 638 -24.42 8.01 27.27
CA VAL A 638 -23.76 9.27 26.95
C VAL A 638 -23.35 9.96 28.26
N SER A 639 -22.06 10.27 28.40
CA SER A 639 -21.52 11.07 29.50
C SER A 639 -20.77 12.28 28.97
N ILE A 640 -21.14 13.48 29.42
CA ILE A 640 -20.50 14.74 29.03
C ILE A 640 -20.12 15.50 30.29
N TRP A 641 -18.81 15.70 30.47
CA TRP A 641 -18.24 16.25 31.69
C TRP A 641 -17.34 17.45 31.40
N ASN A 642 -17.48 18.53 32.16
CA ASN A 642 -16.59 19.70 32.13
C ASN A 642 -16.29 20.22 30.71
N SER A 643 -17.29 20.20 29.83
CA SER A 643 -17.14 20.49 28.40
C SER A 643 -17.98 21.69 27.99
N THR A 644 -17.62 22.31 26.86
CA THR A 644 -18.30 23.50 26.34
C THR A 644 -18.92 23.22 24.98
N ALA A 645 -20.18 23.56 24.78
CA ALA A 645 -20.85 23.53 23.48
C ALA A 645 -21.49 24.90 23.23
N SER A 646 -20.86 25.72 22.40
CA SER A 646 -21.31 27.10 22.19
C SER A 646 -21.42 27.52 20.74
N SER A 647 -22.31 28.46 20.47
CA SER A 647 -22.48 29.06 19.13
C SER A 647 -22.72 28.02 18.02
N ASN A 648 -23.36 26.89 18.34
CA ASN A 648 -23.75 25.90 17.33
C ASN A 648 -25.03 26.36 16.60
N LEU A 649 -25.18 25.97 15.34
CA LEU A 649 -26.30 26.38 14.47
C LEU A 649 -27.64 25.84 14.98
N TYR A 650 -27.66 24.62 15.48
CA TYR A 650 -28.83 23.94 16.03
C TYR A 650 -28.69 23.78 17.54
N ASP A 651 -28.87 22.56 18.06
CA ASP A 651 -28.79 22.27 19.49
C ASP A 651 -27.34 22.25 19.97
N GLY A 652 -27.11 22.70 21.20
CA GLY A 652 -25.83 22.52 21.86
C GLY A 652 -25.55 21.03 22.06
N ILE A 653 -26.47 20.35 22.75
CA ILE A 653 -26.44 18.91 22.99
C ILE A 653 -27.81 18.33 22.61
N LEU A 654 -27.83 17.39 21.68
CA LEU A 654 -28.99 16.59 21.32
C LEU A 654 -28.72 15.13 21.73
N ALA A 655 -29.55 14.59 22.61
CA ALA A 655 -29.52 13.22 23.08
C ALA A 655 -30.89 12.55 22.92
N GLU A 656 -31.12 11.91 21.76
CA GLU A 656 -32.40 11.29 21.42
C GLU A 656 -32.33 9.77 21.55
N SER A 657 -33.35 9.16 22.17
CA SER A 657 -33.47 7.70 22.34
C SER A 657 -32.30 7.04 23.08
N THR A 658 -31.60 7.78 23.95
CA THR A 658 -30.49 7.26 24.76
C THR A 658 -30.97 6.48 25.99
N ASP A 659 -30.35 5.36 26.38
CA ASP A 659 -30.72 4.68 27.63
C ASP A 659 -30.32 5.49 28.88
N ALA A 660 -29.12 6.06 28.88
CA ALA A 660 -28.62 6.88 29.99
C ALA A 660 -27.85 8.13 29.50
N LEU A 661 -28.28 9.31 29.95
CA LEU A 661 -27.54 10.57 29.78
C LEU A 661 -27.01 11.05 31.14
N VAL A 662 -25.71 11.33 31.22
CA VAL A 662 -25.09 12.03 32.34
C VAL A 662 -24.40 13.28 31.81
N MET A 663 -24.79 14.44 32.31
CA MET A 663 -24.19 15.71 31.91
C MET A 663 -23.86 16.54 33.14
N GLU A 664 -22.57 16.77 33.39
CA GLU A 664 -22.15 17.60 34.51
C GLU A 664 -21.05 18.59 34.20
N ARG A 665 -21.09 19.71 34.92
CA ARG A 665 -20.09 20.78 34.86
C ARG A 665 -19.88 21.38 33.47
N CYS A 666 -20.87 21.32 32.60
CA CYS A 666 -20.77 21.78 31.23
C CYS A 666 -21.28 23.21 31.06
N LYS A 667 -20.78 23.89 30.02
CA LYS A 667 -21.26 25.21 29.58
C LYS A 667 -21.86 25.10 28.19
N VAL A 668 -23.15 25.36 28.06
CA VAL A 668 -23.86 25.29 26.79
C VAL A 668 -24.47 26.63 26.46
N LEU A 669 -23.81 27.36 25.55
CA LEU A 669 -23.97 28.79 25.43
C LEU A 669 -24.35 29.22 24.00
N SER A 670 -25.35 30.08 23.86
CA SER A 670 -25.62 30.80 22.59
C SER A 670 -25.86 29.90 21.38
N ASN A 671 -26.48 28.73 21.55
CA ASN A 671 -26.82 27.83 20.44
C ASN A 671 -28.15 28.21 19.79
N GLY A 672 -28.26 27.96 18.49
CA GLY A 672 -29.40 28.38 17.65
C GLY A 672 -30.72 27.64 17.92
N ASN A 673 -30.69 26.58 18.71
CA ASN A 673 -31.87 25.84 19.16
C ASN A 673 -31.82 25.57 20.69
N TRP A 674 -32.03 24.34 21.15
CA TRP A 674 -31.99 24.01 22.58
C TRP A 674 -30.55 23.99 23.10
N GLY A 675 -30.36 24.38 24.36
CA GLY A 675 -29.13 24.07 25.07
C GLY A 675 -28.99 22.56 25.24
N LEU A 676 -30.01 21.92 25.79
CA LEU A 676 -30.13 20.47 25.84
C LEU A 676 -31.48 20.04 25.28
N TYR A 677 -31.46 19.16 24.28
CA TYR A 677 -32.61 18.42 23.81
C TYR A 677 -32.42 16.94 24.16
N SER A 678 -33.06 16.49 25.24
CA SER A 678 -33.12 15.08 25.64
C SER A 678 -34.56 14.60 25.57
N ASN A 679 -34.82 13.63 24.69
CA ASN A 679 -36.16 13.10 24.46
C ASN A 679 -36.08 11.59 24.26
N LEU A 680 -37.13 10.88 24.70
CA LEU A 680 -37.17 9.41 24.67
C LEU A 680 -35.99 8.75 25.41
N THR A 681 -35.35 9.47 26.31
CA THR A 681 -34.25 8.96 27.14
C THR A 681 -34.83 8.14 28.29
N GLN A 682 -34.28 6.97 28.62
CA GLN A 682 -34.80 6.20 29.77
C GLN A 682 -34.46 6.91 31.09
N SER A 683 -33.19 7.33 31.26
CA SER A 683 -32.73 8.06 32.43
C SER A 683 -31.78 9.22 32.07
N ALA A 684 -31.90 10.34 32.78
CA ALA A 684 -31.03 11.51 32.56
C ALA A 684 -30.65 12.18 33.87
N ALA A 685 -29.36 12.39 34.10
CA ALA A 685 -28.80 13.17 35.20
C ALA A 685 -28.12 14.43 34.64
N VAL A 686 -28.79 15.57 34.75
CA VAL A 686 -28.31 16.87 34.26
C VAL A 686 -27.97 17.75 35.47
N LYS A 687 -26.69 17.85 35.82
CA LYS A 687 -26.27 18.45 37.10
C LYS A 687 -25.17 19.50 36.93
N ASN A 688 -25.22 20.60 37.70
CA ASN A 688 -24.13 21.59 37.72
C ASN A 688 -23.75 22.20 36.37
N ASN A 689 -24.70 22.36 35.45
CA ASN A 689 -24.40 22.93 34.13
C ASN A 689 -24.88 24.38 34.04
N VAL A 690 -24.31 25.12 33.08
CA VAL A 690 -24.81 26.43 32.66
C VAL A 690 -25.37 26.31 31.26
N PHE A 691 -26.68 26.54 31.11
CA PHE A 691 -27.36 26.64 29.82
C PHE A 691 -27.80 28.08 29.63
N ALA A 692 -27.15 28.81 28.73
CA ALA A 692 -27.39 30.25 28.65
C ALA A 692 -27.37 30.82 27.23
N GLY A 693 -28.24 31.80 26.96
CA GLY A 693 -28.26 32.50 25.67
C GLY A 693 -28.72 31.64 24.47
N ASN A 694 -29.14 30.39 24.71
CA ASN A 694 -29.65 29.49 23.67
C ASN A 694 -31.05 29.93 23.21
N LYS A 695 -31.56 29.44 22.08
CA LYS A 695 -32.95 29.73 21.67
C LYS A 695 -33.96 29.21 22.69
N TYR A 696 -33.72 28.00 23.18
CA TYR A 696 -34.46 27.37 24.28
C TYR A 696 -33.47 26.81 25.30
N GLY A 697 -33.87 26.71 26.57
CA GLY A 697 -33.02 26.19 27.64
C GLY A 697 -32.85 24.68 27.56
N VAL A 698 -33.57 23.96 28.41
CA VAL A 698 -33.42 22.51 28.60
C VAL A 698 -34.74 21.82 28.36
N ARG A 699 -34.75 20.83 27.47
CA ARG A 699 -35.82 19.85 27.31
C ARG A 699 -35.33 18.50 27.77
N VAL A 700 -36.09 17.87 28.66
CA VAL A 700 -35.80 16.54 29.22
C VAL A 700 -37.09 15.74 29.39
N GLY A 701 -37.02 14.42 29.22
CA GLY A 701 -38.14 13.51 29.48
C GLY A 701 -37.67 12.06 29.57
N GLY A 702 -38.32 11.25 30.42
CA GLY A 702 -37.89 9.88 30.72
C GLY A 702 -38.48 9.31 32.01
N SER A 703 -38.20 8.04 32.32
CA SER A 703 -38.72 7.38 33.52
C SER A 703 -37.91 7.71 34.79
N GLY A 704 -36.67 8.18 34.66
CA GLY A 704 -35.82 8.64 35.76
C GLY A 704 -34.95 9.85 35.39
N VAL A 705 -35.53 11.05 35.46
CA VAL A 705 -34.82 12.30 35.12
C VAL A 705 -34.58 13.15 36.36
N ASP A 706 -33.33 13.54 36.57
CA ASP A 706 -32.83 14.39 37.65
C ASP A 706 -32.13 15.63 37.08
N VAL A 707 -32.68 16.82 37.34
CA VAL A 707 -32.13 18.12 36.94
C VAL A 707 -31.76 18.90 38.20
N TRP A 708 -30.47 18.96 38.52
CA TRP A 708 -29.98 19.52 39.78
C TRP A 708 -28.94 20.63 39.61
N ASN A 709 -29.05 21.70 40.40
CA ASN A 709 -27.97 22.69 40.52
C ASN A 709 -27.50 23.29 39.17
N ASN A 710 -28.40 23.44 38.19
CA ASN A 710 -28.07 24.07 36.92
C ASN A 710 -28.44 25.56 36.94
N THR A 711 -27.71 26.37 36.16
CA THR A 711 -28.13 27.74 35.84
C THR A 711 -28.61 27.79 34.40
N ILE A 712 -29.91 28.03 34.21
CA ILE A 712 -30.62 28.04 32.93
C ILE A 712 -31.17 29.45 32.71
N ALA A 713 -30.49 30.25 31.89
CA ALA A 713 -30.76 31.67 31.84
C ALA A 713 -30.70 32.29 30.43
N ASN A 714 -31.41 33.40 30.25
CA ASN A 714 -31.33 34.22 29.03
C ASN A 714 -31.66 33.45 27.74
N SER A 715 -32.50 32.42 27.79
CA SER A 715 -32.96 31.76 26.56
C SER A 715 -33.83 32.71 25.73
N THR A 716 -33.57 32.84 24.43
CA THR A 716 -34.06 33.98 23.64
C THR A 716 -35.51 33.88 23.17
N THR A 717 -36.12 32.69 23.16
CA THR A 717 -37.46 32.48 22.59
C THR A 717 -38.52 32.07 23.61
N SER A 718 -38.43 30.87 24.20
CA SER A 718 -39.57 30.29 24.93
C SER A 718 -39.19 29.70 26.29
N TYR A 719 -38.68 28.47 26.32
CA TYR A 719 -38.66 27.68 27.55
C TYR A 719 -37.32 27.78 28.30
N GLY A 720 -37.38 27.86 29.63
CA GLY A 720 -36.27 27.58 30.54
C GLY A 720 -36.08 26.07 30.70
N VAL A 721 -36.98 25.41 31.43
CA VAL A 721 -37.02 23.94 31.57
C VAL A 721 -38.37 23.42 31.08
N TYR A 722 -38.31 22.55 30.07
CA TYR A 722 -39.44 21.82 29.51
C TYR A 722 -39.33 20.34 29.91
N ALA A 723 -40.19 19.91 30.82
CA ALA A 723 -40.34 18.51 31.18
C ALA A 723 -41.32 17.82 30.22
N ALA A 724 -40.77 17.06 29.27
CA ALA A 724 -41.51 16.53 28.13
C ALA A 724 -42.40 15.33 28.48
N SER A 725 -41.88 14.36 29.24
CA SER A 725 -42.57 13.12 29.54
C SER A 725 -42.03 12.45 30.82
N GLY A 726 -42.79 11.48 31.35
CA GLY A 726 -42.42 10.69 32.51
C GLY A 726 -42.33 11.48 33.81
N THR A 727 -41.39 11.12 34.69
CA THR A 727 -41.19 11.77 35.99
C THR A 727 -39.89 12.56 35.95
N VAL A 728 -40.00 13.89 36.08
CA VAL A 728 -38.86 14.81 36.04
C VAL A 728 -38.71 15.49 37.40
N LYS A 729 -37.55 15.31 38.03
CA LYS A 729 -37.17 15.94 39.29
C LYS A 729 -36.31 17.16 39.01
N VAL A 730 -36.71 18.32 39.51
CA VAL A 730 -36.03 19.60 39.26
C VAL A 730 -35.75 20.29 40.58
N HIS A 731 -34.49 20.30 41.02
CA HIS A 731 -34.11 20.84 42.33
C HIS A 731 -32.88 21.75 42.28
N ASN A 732 -32.84 22.77 43.13
CA ASN A 732 -31.69 23.66 43.27
C ASN A 732 -31.27 24.37 41.97
N ASN A 733 -32.15 24.57 40.99
CA ASN A 733 -31.78 25.24 39.75
C ASN A 733 -32.04 26.74 39.82
N ILE A 734 -31.27 27.54 39.08
CA ILE A 734 -31.68 28.90 38.71
C ILE A 734 -32.27 28.83 37.30
N ILE A 735 -33.52 29.23 37.15
CA ILE A 735 -34.22 29.28 35.86
C ILE A 735 -34.69 30.72 35.70
N ALA A 736 -33.96 31.53 34.94
CA ALA A 736 -34.18 32.97 34.96
C ALA A 736 -34.05 33.69 33.63
N SER A 737 -34.92 34.67 33.40
CA SER A 737 -34.83 35.54 32.22
C SER A 737 -34.84 34.78 30.90
N ASN A 738 -35.50 33.62 30.85
CA ASN A 738 -35.80 32.92 29.61
C ASN A 738 -37.06 33.55 28.99
N GLY A 739 -37.26 33.40 27.68
CA GLY A 739 -38.31 34.09 26.93
C GLY A 739 -39.74 33.97 27.51
N ALA A 740 -40.54 33.07 26.95
CA ALA A 740 -41.95 32.98 27.31
C ALA A 740 -42.21 32.21 28.62
N TYR A 741 -41.51 31.13 28.93
CA TYR A 741 -41.90 30.18 29.98
C TYR A 741 -40.69 29.74 30.82
N GLY A 742 -40.87 29.65 32.15
CA GLY A 742 -39.83 29.20 33.08
C GLY A 742 -39.75 27.67 33.17
N LEU A 743 -40.39 27.10 34.18
CA LEU A 743 -40.41 25.66 34.47
C LEU A 743 -41.82 25.09 34.25
N GLY A 744 -41.93 24.03 33.44
CA GLY A 744 -43.23 23.40 33.25
C GLY A 744 -43.25 22.16 32.39
N SER A 745 -44.45 21.62 32.20
CA SER A 745 -44.68 20.38 31.45
C SER A 745 -46.00 20.37 30.69
N ASP A 746 -46.03 19.65 29.56
CA ASP A 746 -47.29 19.28 28.92
C ASP A 746 -47.92 18.09 29.63
N GLN A 747 -47.16 16.99 29.71
CA GLN A 747 -47.66 15.69 30.16
C GLN A 747 -46.83 15.08 31.30
N ALA A 748 -45.63 15.61 31.58
CA ALA A 748 -44.76 15.05 32.61
C ALA A 748 -45.30 15.29 34.03
N THR A 749 -45.04 14.32 34.91
CA THR A 749 -45.12 14.49 36.37
C THR A 749 -43.88 15.25 36.81
N LEU A 750 -44.09 16.49 37.24
CA LEU A 750 -43.03 17.38 37.67
C LEU A 750 -42.93 17.35 39.20
N ILE A 751 -41.77 16.97 39.72
CA ILE A 751 -41.44 17.03 41.14
C ILE A 751 -40.35 18.10 41.28
N HIS A 752 -40.64 19.20 41.95
CA HIS A 752 -39.70 20.31 42.03
C HIS A 752 -39.71 20.97 43.41
N SER A 753 -38.55 21.49 43.81
CA SER A 753 -38.40 22.33 45.00
C SER A 753 -37.07 23.08 44.94
N HIS A 754 -36.95 24.17 45.71
CA HIS A 754 -35.71 24.92 45.84
C HIS A 754 -35.13 25.42 44.50
N ASN A 755 -35.97 25.74 43.52
CA ASN A 755 -35.57 26.41 42.28
C ASN A 755 -35.83 27.92 42.36
N LEU A 756 -34.90 28.71 41.84
CA LEU A 756 -35.08 30.15 41.63
C LEU A 756 -35.66 30.38 40.25
N VAL A 757 -37.00 30.44 40.15
CA VAL A 757 -37.72 30.65 38.89
C VAL A 757 -38.26 32.08 38.83
N SER A 758 -37.73 32.91 37.94
CA SER A 758 -38.14 34.32 37.82
C SER A 758 -37.74 35.00 36.51
N GLY A 759 -38.37 36.13 36.19
CA GLY A 759 -37.93 37.00 35.10
C GLY A 759 -38.39 36.55 33.70
N HIS A 760 -39.39 35.69 33.62
CA HIS A 760 -40.06 35.30 32.37
C HIS A 760 -41.22 36.27 32.07
N THR A 761 -42.03 35.95 31.06
CA THR A 761 -43.28 36.68 30.81
C THR A 761 -44.17 36.67 32.08
N PRO A 762 -44.87 37.76 32.43
CA PRO A 762 -45.70 37.77 33.64
C PRO A 762 -46.73 36.63 33.63
N GLY A 763 -46.71 35.80 34.69
CA GLY A 763 -47.63 34.66 34.85
C GLY A 763 -47.20 33.37 34.14
N THR A 764 -45.93 33.24 33.74
CA THR A 764 -45.42 32.06 33.03
C THR A 764 -44.13 31.48 33.62
N ASP A 765 -43.72 31.94 34.80
CA ASP A 765 -42.62 31.33 35.56
C ASP A 765 -42.86 29.83 35.73
N PHE A 766 -44.10 29.47 36.08
CA PHE A 766 -44.59 28.09 36.04
C PHE A 766 -45.65 27.94 34.97
N TRP A 767 -45.68 26.78 34.31
CA TRP A 767 -46.71 26.46 33.33
C TRP A 767 -47.02 24.97 33.31
N LYS A 768 -48.27 24.64 32.98
CA LYS A 768 -48.70 23.26 32.72
C LYS A 768 -49.86 23.28 31.74
N THR A 769 -49.81 22.44 30.71
CA THR A 769 -50.92 22.39 29.73
C THR A 769 -52.24 22.05 30.43
N GLY A 770 -53.26 22.86 30.15
CA GLY A 770 -54.58 22.77 30.79
C GLY A 770 -54.74 23.61 32.06
N LEU A 771 -53.69 24.26 32.57
CA LEU A 771 -53.78 25.23 33.67
C LEU A 771 -53.76 26.68 33.16
N SER A 772 -54.53 27.55 33.80
CA SER A 772 -54.37 29.00 33.67
C SER A 772 -53.07 29.46 34.33
N SER A 773 -52.57 30.65 33.97
CA SER A 773 -51.38 31.24 34.59
C SER A 773 -51.44 31.31 36.12
N ALA A 774 -52.61 31.63 36.69
CA ALA A 774 -52.79 31.67 38.15
C ALA A 774 -52.73 30.27 38.78
N GLN A 775 -53.29 29.26 38.12
CA GLN A 775 -53.23 27.88 38.58
C GLN A 775 -51.83 27.29 38.47
N ALA A 776 -51.09 27.66 37.41
CA ALA A 776 -49.71 27.23 37.24
C ALA A 776 -48.77 27.92 38.25
N GLU A 777 -48.95 29.21 38.52
CA GLU A 777 -48.17 29.93 39.54
C GLU A 777 -48.42 29.36 40.95
N ALA A 778 -49.62 28.83 41.22
CA ALA A 778 -49.92 28.14 42.48
C ALA A 778 -49.16 26.81 42.67
N LEU A 779 -48.45 26.32 41.63
CA LEU A 779 -47.53 25.17 41.76
C LEU A 779 -46.22 25.56 42.45
N ARG A 780 -45.88 26.85 42.53
CA ARG A 780 -44.67 27.34 43.21
C ARG A 780 -44.69 26.92 44.68
N THR A 781 -43.60 26.31 45.13
CA THR A 781 -43.43 25.90 46.53
C THR A 781 -42.88 27.05 47.39
N ALA A 782 -43.03 26.95 48.72
CA ALA A 782 -42.56 27.99 49.64
C ALA A 782 -41.02 28.22 49.57
N ASP A 783 -40.29 27.17 49.18
CA ASP A 783 -38.82 27.18 49.05
C ASP A 783 -38.33 27.73 47.69
N GLU A 784 -39.23 28.25 46.85
CA GLU A 784 -38.93 28.74 45.49
C GLU A 784 -39.16 30.25 45.37
N PRO A 785 -38.20 31.08 45.82
CA PRO A 785 -38.41 32.52 45.91
C PRO A 785 -38.66 33.16 44.54
N ASN A 786 -39.70 33.99 44.44
CA ASN A 786 -39.96 34.80 43.25
C ASN A 786 -39.14 36.11 43.32
N LYS A 787 -37.81 35.99 43.12
CA LYS A 787 -36.87 37.13 43.10
C LYS A 787 -35.85 36.91 41.97
N PRO A 788 -35.53 37.93 41.16
CA PRO A 788 -34.53 37.79 40.10
C PRO A 788 -33.14 37.46 40.66
N PRO A 789 -32.39 36.52 40.06
CA PRO A 789 -31.01 36.26 40.45
C PRO A 789 -30.13 37.49 40.22
N ARG A 790 -29.04 37.58 40.98
CA ARG A 790 -27.96 38.54 40.73
C ARG A 790 -26.72 37.76 40.31
N PHE A 791 -26.30 37.97 39.08
CA PHE A 791 -25.06 37.41 38.53
C PHE A 791 -23.95 38.46 38.55
N VAL A 792 -22.70 38.02 38.50
CA VAL A 792 -21.52 38.91 38.40
C VAL A 792 -21.58 39.73 37.12
N ASP A 793 -21.75 39.07 35.97
CA ASP A 793 -21.95 39.72 34.68
C ASP A 793 -22.61 38.76 33.68
N SER A 794 -23.94 38.72 33.68
CA SER A 794 -24.68 37.84 32.77
C SER A 794 -24.62 38.25 31.30
N LEU A 795 -24.23 39.49 30.99
CA LEU A 795 -24.02 39.94 29.60
C LEU A 795 -22.71 39.40 29.05
N ALA A 796 -21.72 39.17 29.91
CA ALA A 796 -20.46 38.50 29.58
C ALA A 796 -20.52 36.96 29.76
N ASN A 797 -21.71 36.37 29.89
CA ASN A 797 -21.92 34.95 30.21
C ASN A 797 -21.28 34.48 31.54
N ASP A 798 -21.04 35.41 32.48
CA ASP A 798 -20.56 35.12 33.83
C ASP A 798 -21.73 34.99 34.82
N TYR A 799 -22.21 33.75 34.93
CA TYR A 799 -23.34 33.37 35.78
C TYR A 799 -22.95 33.02 37.22
N ARG A 800 -21.74 33.37 37.67
CA ARG A 800 -21.40 33.30 39.09
C ARG A 800 -22.31 34.22 39.88
N LEU A 801 -22.61 33.85 41.12
CA LEU A 801 -23.51 34.63 41.97
C LEU A 801 -22.84 35.92 42.44
N ALA A 802 -23.53 37.05 42.28
CA ALA A 802 -23.12 38.33 42.87
C ALA A 802 -23.67 38.48 44.28
N LYS A 803 -23.00 39.33 45.08
CA LYS A 803 -23.40 39.64 46.46
C LYS A 803 -24.88 40.01 46.56
N GLY A 804 -25.59 39.37 47.47
CA GLY A 804 -27.02 39.60 47.71
C GLY A 804 -27.96 38.95 46.68
N SER A 805 -27.47 38.01 45.86
CA SER A 805 -28.34 37.17 45.04
C SER A 805 -29.31 36.36 45.92
N PRO A 806 -30.59 36.22 45.54
CA PRO A 806 -31.56 35.41 46.29
C PRO A 806 -31.24 33.90 46.29
N ALA A 807 -30.32 33.44 45.43
CA ALA A 807 -29.86 32.04 45.37
C ALA A 807 -28.85 31.66 46.48
N ILE A 808 -28.24 32.65 47.14
CA ILE A 808 -27.21 32.46 48.17
C ILE A 808 -27.83 31.82 49.42
N ASN A 809 -27.26 30.70 49.90
CA ASN A 809 -27.75 29.92 51.04
C ASN A 809 -29.25 29.58 50.98
N ALA A 810 -29.79 29.27 49.79
CA ALA A 810 -31.23 29.08 49.59
C ALA A 810 -31.62 27.68 49.05
N GLY A 811 -30.65 26.83 48.72
CA GLY A 811 -30.91 25.51 48.16
C GLY A 811 -31.21 24.43 49.21
N LEU A 812 -31.47 23.22 48.72
CA LEU A 812 -31.62 21.99 49.48
C LEU A 812 -30.27 21.25 49.55
N ASN A 813 -29.73 21.03 50.76
CA ASN A 813 -28.53 20.22 50.93
C ASN A 813 -28.79 18.76 50.51
N ALA A 814 -28.05 18.26 49.51
CA ALA A 814 -28.22 16.93 48.93
C ALA A 814 -26.87 16.20 48.76
N PRO A 815 -26.22 15.79 49.88
CA PRO A 815 -24.92 15.12 49.83
C PRO A 815 -25.00 13.82 49.02
N GLY A 816 -24.00 13.58 48.18
CA GLY A 816 -23.93 12.42 47.27
C GLY A 816 -24.74 12.57 45.98
N ILE A 817 -25.51 13.65 45.81
CA ILE A 817 -26.19 13.96 44.54
C ILE A 817 -25.37 14.95 43.72
N VAL A 818 -24.90 16.03 44.37
CA VAL A 818 -24.13 17.11 43.77
C VAL A 818 -23.13 17.66 44.82
N ASP A 819 -21.91 17.13 44.84
CA ASP A 819 -20.94 17.44 45.90
C ASP A 819 -20.03 18.65 45.60
N LEU A 820 -19.89 19.01 44.33
CA LEU A 820 -19.05 20.12 43.87
C LEU A 820 -19.86 21.10 43.02
N ASP A 821 -19.47 22.37 42.94
CA ASP A 821 -20.01 23.33 41.98
C ASP A 821 -19.26 23.30 40.63
N LEU A 822 -19.66 24.12 39.66
CA LEU A 822 -19.03 24.18 38.34
C LEU A 822 -17.53 24.54 38.38
N LEU A 823 -17.07 25.28 39.41
CA LEU A 823 -15.66 25.66 39.59
C LEU A 823 -14.88 24.66 40.46
N GLY A 824 -15.55 23.66 41.03
CA GLY A 824 -14.94 22.65 41.89
C GLY A 824 -14.96 22.98 43.38
N ASN A 825 -15.72 24.00 43.80
CA ASN A 825 -15.94 24.30 45.21
C ASN A 825 -16.87 23.25 45.84
N ALA A 826 -16.66 22.90 47.11
CA ALA A 826 -17.50 21.95 47.82
C ALA A 826 -18.90 22.50 48.09
N ARG A 827 -19.91 21.63 48.09
CA ARG A 827 -21.30 21.95 48.45
C ARG A 827 -21.71 21.27 49.76
N PRO A 828 -22.33 22.00 50.71
CA PRO A 828 -22.37 23.46 50.78
C PRO A 828 -20.99 24.04 51.09
N MET A 829 -20.68 25.23 50.57
CA MET A 829 -19.45 25.97 50.88
C MET A 829 -19.48 26.54 52.31
N PHE A 830 -20.67 26.89 52.78
CA PHE A 830 -20.90 27.37 54.15
C PHE A 830 -21.99 26.57 54.88
N VAL A 831 -23.24 27.05 54.88
CA VAL A 831 -24.32 26.49 55.71
C VAL A 831 -25.33 25.72 54.85
N VAL A 832 -25.74 26.32 53.74
CA VAL A 832 -26.74 25.79 52.82
C VAL A 832 -26.20 25.92 51.40
N THR A 833 -26.42 24.90 50.56
CA THR A 833 -26.00 24.91 49.16
C THR A 833 -26.66 26.06 48.41
N GLU A 834 -25.97 26.58 47.42
CA GLU A 834 -26.55 27.56 46.51
C GLU A 834 -27.46 26.92 45.46
N MET A 835 -28.55 27.63 45.13
CA MET A 835 -29.28 27.33 43.90
C MET A 835 -28.39 27.70 42.70
N GLY A 836 -28.41 26.88 41.66
CA GLY A 836 -27.66 27.08 40.43
C GLY A 836 -26.28 26.42 40.42
N ALA A 837 -25.53 26.68 39.34
CA ALA A 837 -24.28 25.98 39.02
C ALA A 837 -23.07 26.38 39.87
N TYR A 838 -23.15 27.43 40.68
CA TYR A 838 -22.01 28.00 41.40
C TYR A 838 -22.32 28.18 42.88
N GLU A 839 -21.34 27.90 43.74
CA GLU A 839 -21.37 28.34 45.14
C GLU A 839 -20.85 29.77 45.27
N TYR A 840 -21.33 30.49 46.29
CA TYR A 840 -20.86 31.81 46.64
C TYR A 840 -19.73 31.71 47.68
N VAL A 841 -18.51 32.06 47.30
CA VAL A 841 -17.30 31.76 48.11
C VAL A 841 -16.91 32.85 49.13
N ASP A 842 -17.59 34.00 49.15
CA ASP A 842 -17.26 35.10 50.07
C ASP A 842 -18.16 35.10 51.31
N LYS A 843 -17.58 34.75 52.47
CA LYS A 843 -18.29 34.71 53.76
C LYS A 843 -18.85 36.07 54.20
N SER A 844 -18.28 37.20 53.76
CA SER A 844 -18.76 38.54 54.12
C SER A 844 -19.97 38.98 53.29
N GLY A 845 -20.20 38.33 52.15
CA GLY A 845 -21.31 38.57 51.23
C GLY A 845 -22.43 37.54 51.28
N SER A 846 -22.28 36.48 52.09
CA SER A 846 -23.24 35.37 52.20
C SER A 846 -24.52 35.70 52.98
N VAL A 847 -24.73 36.98 53.31
CA VAL A 847 -25.93 37.48 53.99
C VAL A 847 -27.04 37.75 52.96
N ARG A 848 -28.10 36.94 52.98
CA ARG A 848 -29.31 37.15 52.18
C ARG A 848 -30.26 38.13 52.89
N PRO A 849 -30.71 39.22 52.25
CA PRO A 849 -31.77 40.06 52.79
C PRO A 849 -33.09 39.27 52.83
N LEU A 850 -33.49 38.84 54.04
CA LEU A 850 -34.79 38.20 54.27
C LEU A 850 -35.90 39.25 54.30
N THR A 851 -37.01 39.00 53.61
CA THR A 851 -38.24 39.77 53.80
C THR A 851 -38.88 39.37 55.14
N TRP A 852 -39.71 40.24 55.72
CA TRP A 852 -40.31 40.03 57.05
C TRP A 852 -41.05 38.69 57.20
N TYR A 853 -41.61 38.16 56.11
CA TYR A 853 -42.34 36.89 56.09
C TYR A 853 -41.44 35.64 56.01
N GLU A 854 -40.14 35.80 55.71
CA GLU A 854 -39.15 34.71 55.66
C GLU A 854 -38.49 34.43 57.04
N ARG A 855 -38.93 35.11 58.13
CA ARG A 855 -38.36 35.00 59.49
C ARG A 855 -39.08 34.03 60.45
N LYS A 856 -39.96 33.15 59.96
CA LYS A 856 -40.70 32.21 60.82
C LYS A 856 -40.05 30.85 60.90
#